data_AF-A0A7T9CE61-F1
#
_entry.id   AF-A0A7T9CE61-F1
#
_cell.length_a   1.000
_cell.length_b   1.000
_cell.length_c   1.000
_cell.angle_alpha   90.00
_cell.angle_beta   90.00
_cell.angle_gamma   90.00
#
_symmetry.space_group_name_H-M   'P 1'
#
loop_
_entity.id
_entity.type
_entity.pdbx_description
1 polymer ?
#
loop_
_entity_poly.entity_id
_entity_poly.type
_entity_poly.pdbx_seq_one_letter_code
_entity_poly.pdbx_strand_id
1 'polypeptide(L)'
;MIYIKQIESLENSFGDTVNLDPLPPFHLIPLDINTVNKAAKKIGEYIGLGKYIFVVNNKRLDEKTGAHIELQHEENYVFLEISENLDNELSILAALSHELSHKFLHIHGFYSGLNNQSTLESEIFTDITAVYLGLGKLMLNGCKVDISYGKHSITQSIGYLDRDQLAYVYYLVCKMREIPTTVYQHDLTPDAKNAVSKWFNTDFDKSQKLGILALKDICEFYKMRKSMDTSLVAINDRIRFAKSNVDKLLSQLSLTKQNQDRINRTHWFWDVSEKDDKKFAEFTIANYLGDNPATLVKIEKVLNNLETQRVTLVRNIKTLGEKQKRLLLPFQKNMISLDNKLKLIENQISSISTQLETINNLQKKYFSKINLIKTKCGDVQNQIKEYKEMFNEVFSLNKYFQGNLQVWDIYKKDKALWIEIQNLIESEEFSKQLALTYDWVRATEQLLGSLQNIDPEYFPKNTNLSIIQSRLEGEYQDLAKNIDQLANIRKSQKNEIAHFLKRNMELLDKLDEIFDVIKDEEKILDLIRKRQIWIFDRHQVLEIDTKDEEEFNAITRSIYTCNFEGELSRIRRITEKITNEVHSNIENIQGLREASKVISIDVFEEEYQQDFNSLEEIKNQISKWRALQLKYYKKWKKQGGSISNQFMKILKKKK
;
A
#
# COMPACT_ATOMS: atom_id res chain seq x y z
N MET A 1 -43.75 -52.20 -29.13
CA MET A 1 -44.44 -51.69 -27.92
C MET A 1 -43.78 -52.14 -26.61
N ILE A 2 -42.90 -53.16 -26.65
CA ILE A 2 -42.39 -53.87 -25.46
C ILE A 2 -41.57 -52.98 -24.51
N TYR A 3 -40.85 -51.96 -24.98
CA TYR A 3 -39.96 -51.12 -24.15
C TYR A 3 -40.49 -49.71 -23.81
N ILE A 4 -41.61 -49.29 -24.42
CA ILE A 4 -42.16 -47.94 -24.21
C ILE A 4 -42.56 -47.75 -22.74
N LYS A 5 -43.20 -48.76 -22.13
CA LYS A 5 -43.65 -48.71 -20.74
C LYS A 5 -42.49 -48.59 -19.75
N GLN A 6 -41.35 -49.23 -20.06
CA GLN A 6 -40.13 -49.19 -19.26
C GLN A 6 -39.53 -47.79 -19.29
N ILE A 7 -39.40 -47.20 -20.48
CA ILE A 7 -38.91 -45.81 -20.64
C ILE A 7 -39.88 -44.84 -19.98
N GLU A 8 -41.19 -45.03 -20.12
CA GLU A 8 -42.23 -44.23 -19.44
C GLU A 8 -42.06 -44.29 -17.93
N SER A 9 -41.86 -45.50 -17.37
CA SER A 9 -41.62 -45.69 -15.94
C SER A 9 -40.34 -45.02 -15.46
N LEU A 10 -39.25 -45.08 -16.25
CA LEU A 10 -37.99 -44.42 -15.95
C LEU A 10 -38.13 -42.89 -16.01
N GLU A 11 -38.77 -42.35 -17.04
CA GLU A 11 -39.01 -40.92 -17.18
C GLU A 11 -39.90 -40.39 -16.06
N ASN A 12 -40.94 -41.12 -15.68
CA ASN A 12 -41.81 -40.74 -14.58
C ASN A 12 -41.10 -40.74 -13.21
N SER A 13 -40.10 -41.60 -13.04
CA SER A 13 -39.35 -41.72 -11.79
C SER A 13 -38.16 -40.77 -11.71
N PHE A 14 -37.50 -40.50 -12.85
CA PHE A 14 -36.16 -39.90 -12.88
C PHE A 14 -36.00 -38.74 -13.88
N GLY A 15 -37.02 -38.39 -14.66
CA GLY A 15 -36.92 -37.38 -15.73
C GLY A 15 -36.42 -36.01 -15.28
N ASP A 16 -36.63 -35.60 -14.03
CA ASP A 16 -36.11 -34.34 -13.49
C ASP A 16 -34.65 -34.42 -13.02
N THR A 17 -34.12 -35.61 -12.74
CA THR A 17 -32.78 -35.80 -12.14
C THR A 17 -31.71 -36.18 -13.15
N VAL A 18 -32.07 -36.86 -14.24
CA VAL A 18 -31.08 -37.39 -15.20
C VAL A 18 -30.61 -36.35 -16.21
N ASN A 19 -29.46 -36.63 -16.82
CA ASN A 19 -28.97 -35.91 -17.98
C ASN A 19 -29.76 -36.35 -19.23
N LEU A 20 -30.16 -35.36 -20.03
CA LEU A 20 -31.00 -35.60 -21.22
C LEU A 20 -30.16 -35.95 -22.44
N ASP A 21 -28.94 -35.42 -22.51
CA ASP A 21 -28.03 -35.68 -23.62
C ASP A 21 -27.41 -37.09 -23.54
N PRO A 22 -26.92 -37.64 -24.65
CA PRO A 22 -26.11 -38.86 -24.63
C PRO A 22 -24.65 -38.55 -24.29
N LEU A 23 -24.04 -39.37 -23.43
CA LEU A 23 -22.62 -39.33 -23.13
C LEU A 23 -21.83 -39.79 -24.38
N PRO A 24 -20.96 -38.95 -24.97
CA PRO A 24 -20.10 -39.39 -26.06
C PRO A 24 -19.12 -40.48 -25.59
N PRO A 25 -18.80 -41.47 -26.43
CA PRO A 25 -17.69 -42.39 -26.23
C PRO A 25 -16.38 -41.65 -25.96
N PHE A 26 -15.51 -42.27 -25.17
CA PHE A 26 -14.23 -41.68 -24.79
C PHE A 26 -13.19 -42.77 -24.61
N HIS A 27 -11.92 -42.41 -24.83
CA HIS A 27 -10.83 -43.37 -24.83
C HIS A 27 -10.50 -43.93 -23.44
N LEU A 28 -10.27 -45.24 -23.34
CA LEU A 28 -9.62 -45.89 -22.20
C LEU A 28 -8.62 -46.96 -22.67
N ILE A 29 -7.70 -47.37 -21.78
CA ILE A 29 -6.72 -48.42 -22.06
C ILE A 29 -7.19 -49.69 -21.33
N PRO A 30 -7.67 -50.73 -22.05
CA PRO A 30 -8.34 -51.88 -21.43
C PRO A 30 -7.58 -52.57 -20.28
N LEU A 31 -6.26 -52.68 -20.41
CA LEU A 31 -5.41 -53.38 -19.44
C LEU A 31 -4.90 -52.47 -18.30
N ASP A 32 -5.16 -51.16 -18.36
CA ASP A 32 -4.80 -50.23 -17.28
C ASP A 32 -6.01 -49.96 -16.39
N ILE A 33 -6.01 -50.64 -15.23
CA ILE A 33 -7.08 -50.53 -14.23
C ILE A 33 -7.33 -49.09 -13.77
N ASN A 34 -6.32 -48.21 -13.81
CA ASN A 34 -6.51 -46.80 -13.46
C ASN A 34 -7.37 -46.07 -14.49
N THR A 35 -7.20 -46.39 -15.78
CA THR A 35 -8.02 -45.79 -16.84
C THR A 35 -9.45 -46.33 -16.81
N VAL A 36 -9.63 -47.62 -16.51
CA VAL A 36 -10.95 -48.24 -16.32
C VAL A 36 -11.66 -47.63 -15.10
N ASN A 37 -10.96 -47.42 -13.98
CA ASN A 37 -11.52 -46.76 -12.80
C ASN A 37 -11.92 -45.31 -13.10
N LYS A 38 -11.10 -44.56 -13.85
CA LYS A 38 -11.46 -43.22 -14.32
C LYS A 38 -12.70 -43.23 -15.22
N ALA A 39 -12.82 -44.23 -16.08
CA ALA A 39 -14.00 -44.41 -16.93
C ALA A 39 -15.27 -44.68 -16.09
N ALA A 40 -15.19 -45.60 -15.12
CA ALA A 40 -16.28 -45.90 -14.20
C ALA A 40 -16.72 -44.64 -13.42
N LYS A 41 -15.76 -43.89 -12.88
CA LYS A 41 -16.02 -42.63 -12.19
C LYS A 41 -16.69 -41.60 -13.11
N LYS A 42 -16.20 -41.42 -14.33
CA LYS A 42 -16.78 -40.48 -15.31
C LYS A 42 -18.22 -40.83 -15.65
N ILE A 43 -18.51 -42.10 -15.89
CA ILE A 43 -19.87 -42.59 -16.17
C ILE A 43 -20.75 -42.40 -14.92
N GLY A 44 -20.23 -42.75 -13.74
CA GLY A 44 -20.93 -42.59 -12.47
C GLY A 44 -21.29 -41.13 -12.18
N GLU A 45 -20.35 -40.21 -12.30
CA GLU A 45 -20.59 -38.76 -12.19
C GLU A 45 -21.66 -38.30 -13.19
N TYR A 46 -21.58 -38.78 -14.43
CA TYR A 46 -22.56 -38.45 -15.47
C TYR A 46 -23.99 -38.87 -15.12
N ILE A 47 -24.18 -40.03 -14.48
CA ILE A 47 -25.51 -40.54 -14.12
C ILE A 47 -25.95 -40.13 -12.70
N GLY A 48 -25.25 -39.19 -12.07
CA GLY A 48 -25.61 -38.66 -10.74
C GLY A 48 -25.05 -39.43 -9.54
N LEU A 49 -24.09 -40.33 -9.76
CA LEU A 49 -23.38 -41.08 -8.71
C LEU A 49 -22.05 -40.41 -8.31
N GLY A 50 -21.86 -39.12 -8.59
CA GLY A 50 -20.60 -38.41 -8.32
C GLY A 50 -20.20 -38.29 -6.85
N LYS A 51 -21.12 -38.57 -5.91
CA LYS A 51 -20.83 -38.60 -4.47
C LYS A 51 -20.22 -39.94 -3.99
N TYR A 52 -20.15 -40.95 -4.84
CA TYR A 52 -19.65 -42.28 -4.51
C TYR A 52 -18.17 -42.44 -4.88
N ILE A 53 -17.48 -43.33 -4.17
CA ILE A 53 -16.09 -43.73 -4.41
C ILE A 53 -16.10 -45.01 -5.25
N PHE A 54 -15.42 -44.96 -6.40
CA PHE A 54 -15.36 -46.07 -7.35
C PHE A 54 -14.09 -46.90 -7.11
N VAL A 55 -14.26 -48.21 -7.02
CA VAL A 55 -13.19 -49.20 -6.91
C VAL A 55 -13.44 -50.25 -7.99
N VAL A 56 -12.56 -50.28 -8.99
CA VAL A 56 -12.61 -51.26 -10.07
C VAL A 56 -11.45 -52.24 -9.92
N ASN A 57 -11.76 -53.53 -9.99
CA ASN A 57 -10.80 -54.63 -9.96
C ASN A 57 -10.94 -55.48 -11.24
N ASN A 58 -9.81 -56.03 -11.72
CA ASN A 58 -9.84 -57.09 -12.73
C ASN A 58 -9.93 -58.45 -12.03
N LYS A 59 -10.78 -59.33 -12.52
CA LYS A 59 -10.99 -60.66 -11.96
C LYS A 59 -11.37 -61.65 -13.03
N ARG A 60 -10.98 -62.91 -12.85
CA ARG A 60 -11.51 -64.02 -13.64
C ARG A 60 -12.96 -64.29 -13.23
N LEU A 61 -13.90 -63.91 -14.09
CA LEU A 61 -15.33 -64.17 -13.96
C LEU A 61 -15.75 -65.40 -14.79
N ASP A 62 -16.99 -65.86 -14.63
CA ASP A 62 -17.55 -66.96 -15.45
C ASP A 62 -17.51 -66.63 -16.95
N GLU A 63 -17.47 -67.65 -17.82
CA GLU A 63 -17.28 -67.48 -19.28
C GLU A 63 -18.29 -66.56 -19.97
N LYS A 64 -19.46 -66.33 -19.35
CA LYS A 64 -20.53 -65.47 -19.88
C LYS A 64 -20.68 -64.13 -19.15
N THR A 65 -19.83 -63.85 -18.18
CA THR A 65 -19.93 -62.69 -17.30
C THR A 65 -18.82 -61.69 -17.66
N GLY A 66 -19.19 -60.59 -18.30
CA GLY A 66 -18.26 -59.53 -18.71
C GLY A 66 -17.83 -58.64 -17.54
N ALA A 67 -18.75 -58.32 -16.64
CA ALA A 67 -18.50 -57.54 -15.44
C ALA A 67 -19.48 -57.94 -14.34
N HIS A 68 -19.22 -57.46 -13.12
CA HIS A 68 -20.10 -57.63 -11.97
C HIS A 68 -20.01 -56.40 -11.06
N ILE A 69 -21.15 -56.00 -10.49
CA ILE A 69 -21.24 -54.91 -9.52
C ILE A 69 -21.84 -55.35 -8.19
N GLU A 70 -21.27 -54.84 -7.11
CA GLU A 70 -21.80 -55.10 -5.78
C GLU A 70 -22.94 -54.13 -5.41
N LEU A 71 -24.11 -54.69 -5.15
CA LEU A 71 -25.31 -53.93 -4.79
C LEU A 71 -25.50 -53.77 -3.26
N GLN A 72 -24.99 -54.70 -2.46
CA GLN A 72 -25.37 -54.88 -1.05
C GLN A 72 -24.83 -53.83 -0.06
N HIS A 73 -23.87 -52.99 -0.47
CA HIS A 73 -23.28 -51.99 0.44
C HIS A 73 -24.11 -50.69 0.48
N GLU A 74 -24.60 -50.32 1.67
CA GLU A 74 -25.21 -49.01 1.98
C GLU A 74 -24.18 -47.87 2.04
N GLU A 75 -22.89 -48.19 1.97
CA GLU A 75 -21.80 -47.23 2.02
C GLU A 75 -21.68 -46.40 0.74
N ASN A 76 -20.88 -45.33 0.80
CA ASN A 76 -20.58 -44.46 -0.35
C ASN A 76 -19.59 -45.11 -1.35
N TYR A 77 -19.52 -46.43 -1.45
CA TYR A 77 -18.64 -47.16 -2.36
C TYR A 77 -19.39 -47.85 -3.51
N VAL A 78 -18.74 -47.92 -4.66
CA VAL A 78 -19.17 -48.66 -5.84
C VAL A 78 -18.04 -49.61 -6.22
N PHE A 79 -18.22 -50.90 -5.94
CA PHE A 79 -17.26 -51.96 -6.27
C PHE A 79 -17.66 -52.62 -7.59
N LEU A 80 -16.72 -52.63 -8.53
CA LEU A 80 -16.88 -53.16 -9.88
C LEU A 80 -15.78 -54.19 -10.14
N GLU A 81 -16.17 -55.35 -10.64
CA GLU A 81 -15.25 -56.38 -11.11
C GLU A 81 -15.39 -56.48 -12.64
N ILE A 82 -14.28 -56.33 -13.38
CA ILE A 82 -14.23 -56.49 -14.84
C ILE A 82 -13.54 -57.80 -15.17
N SER A 83 -14.13 -58.57 -16.09
CA SER A 83 -13.56 -59.83 -16.56
C SER A 83 -12.21 -59.58 -17.25
N GLU A 84 -11.19 -60.36 -16.86
CA GLU A 84 -9.87 -60.33 -17.52
C GLU A 84 -9.93 -60.66 -19.02
N ASN A 85 -11.02 -61.30 -19.47
CA ASN A 85 -11.26 -61.62 -20.88
C ASN A 85 -11.85 -60.45 -21.69
N LEU A 86 -12.16 -59.31 -21.06
CA LEU A 86 -12.57 -58.08 -21.75
C LEU A 86 -11.36 -57.19 -22.01
N ASP A 87 -10.79 -57.31 -23.20
CA ASP A 87 -9.62 -56.56 -23.65
C ASP A 87 -9.94 -55.50 -24.73
N ASN A 88 -11.22 -55.32 -25.06
CA ASN A 88 -11.67 -54.27 -25.97
C ASN A 88 -12.25 -53.07 -25.21
N GLU A 89 -11.80 -51.87 -25.59
CA GLU A 89 -12.21 -50.61 -25.00
C GLU A 89 -13.73 -50.40 -25.02
N LEU A 90 -14.38 -50.66 -26.17
CA LEU A 90 -15.81 -50.44 -26.33
C LEU A 90 -16.60 -51.42 -25.48
N SER A 91 -16.17 -52.68 -25.42
CA SER A 91 -16.78 -53.71 -24.58
C SER A 91 -16.67 -53.39 -23.09
N ILE A 92 -15.54 -52.85 -22.62
CA ILE A 92 -15.39 -52.38 -21.23
C ILE A 92 -16.34 -51.22 -20.93
N LEU A 93 -16.44 -50.22 -21.83
CA LEU A 93 -17.34 -49.09 -21.64
C LEU A 93 -18.81 -49.52 -21.60
N ALA A 94 -19.21 -50.48 -22.44
CA ALA A 94 -20.54 -51.07 -22.40
C ALA A 94 -20.76 -51.83 -21.08
N ALA A 95 -19.77 -52.61 -20.62
CA ALA A 95 -19.88 -53.37 -19.38
C ALA A 95 -20.05 -52.44 -18.17
N LEU A 96 -19.22 -51.41 -18.07
CA LEU A 96 -19.35 -50.37 -17.04
C LEU A 96 -20.70 -49.66 -17.09
N SER A 97 -21.21 -49.38 -18.29
CA SER A 97 -22.51 -48.71 -18.44
C SER A 97 -23.68 -49.57 -17.97
N HIS A 98 -23.63 -50.87 -18.27
CA HIS A 98 -24.59 -51.86 -17.81
C HIS A 98 -24.54 -51.99 -16.28
N GLU A 99 -23.37 -52.27 -15.72
CA GLU A 99 -23.18 -52.43 -14.27
C GLU A 99 -23.58 -51.19 -13.47
N LEU A 100 -23.14 -50.00 -13.89
CA LEU A 100 -23.49 -48.76 -13.18
C LEU A 100 -24.98 -48.44 -13.25
N SER A 101 -25.70 -48.95 -14.24
CA SER A 101 -27.16 -48.84 -14.32
C SER A 101 -27.86 -49.71 -13.28
N HIS A 102 -27.31 -50.90 -12.96
CA HIS A 102 -27.80 -51.66 -11.80
C HIS A 102 -27.64 -50.85 -10.51
N LYS A 103 -26.47 -50.26 -10.27
CA LYS A 103 -26.26 -49.46 -9.04
C LYS A 103 -27.16 -48.24 -8.99
N PHE A 104 -27.39 -47.57 -10.12
CA PHE A 104 -28.35 -46.47 -10.23
C PHE A 104 -29.75 -46.91 -9.80
N LEU A 105 -30.27 -48.01 -10.37
CA LEU A 105 -31.60 -48.54 -10.05
C LEU A 105 -31.71 -48.98 -8.58
N HIS A 106 -30.65 -49.59 -8.05
CA HIS A 106 -30.58 -50.02 -6.66
C HIS A 106 -30.65 -48.84 -5.68
N ILE A 107 -29.80 -47.81 -5.87
CA ILE A 107 -29.76 -46.63 -5.00
C ILE A 107 -31.08 -45.88 -4.99
N HIS A 108 -31.79 -45.85 -6.13
CA HIS A 108 -33.09 -45.21 -6.23
C HIS A 108 -34.26 -46.10 -5.80
N GLY A 109 -33.98 -47.29 -5.25
CA GLY A 109 -34.99 -48.20 -4.69
C GLY A 109 -35.92 -48.82 -5.73
N PHE A 110 -35.53 -48.81 -7.01
CA PHE A 110 -36.40 -49.29 -8.09
C PHE A 110 -36.53 -50.83 -8.09
N TYR A 111 -35.47 -51.55 -7.70
CA TYR A 111 -35.53 -53.02 -7.57
C TYR A 111 -36.45 -53.50 -6.44
N SER A 112 -36.62 -52.73 -5.36
CA SER A 112 -37.48 -53.09 -4.22
C SER A 112 -38.97 -53.18 -4.60
N GLY A 113 -39.37 -52.55 -5.72
CA GLY A 113 -40.72 -52.64 -6.28
C GLY A 113 -40.92 -53.78 -7.29
N LEU A 114 -39.86 -54.50 -7.66
CA LEU A 114 -39.84 -55.48 -8.76
C LEU A 114 -39.70 -56.93 -8.28
N ASN A 115 -39.98 -57.22 -7.00
CA ASN A 115 -39.75 -58.51 -6.30
C ASN A 115 -40.33 -59.80 -6.96
N ASN A 116 -41.04 -59.70 -8.09
CA ASN A 116 -41.60 -60.82 -8.85
C ASN A 116 -41.06 -60.95 -10.29
N GLN A 117 -40.07 -60.14 -10.71
CA GLN A 117 -39.50 -60.24 -12.05
C GLN A 117 -38.44 -61.33 -12.13
N SER A 118 -38.38 -62.00 -13.29
CA SER A 118 -37.30 -62.95 -13.55
C SER A 118 -35.95 -62.22 -13.62
N THR A 119 -34.85 -62.91 -13.31
CA THR A 119 -33.49 -62.37 -13.45
C THR A 119 -33.30 -61.76 -14.85
N LEU A 120 -33.76 -62.44 -15.90
CA LEU A 120 -33.66 -61.96 -17.29
C LEU A 120 -34.38 -60.63 -17.55
N GLU A 121 -35.58 -60.42 -16.99
CA GLU A 121 -36.32 -59.16 -17.17
C GLU A 121 -35.62 -57.99 -16.50
N SER A 122 -35.01 -58.23 -15.33
CA SER A 122 -34.25 -57.22 -14.58
C SER A 122 -33.00 -56.77 -15.35
N GLU A 123 -32.34 -57.72 -16.01
CA GLU A 123 -31.17 -57.48 -16.85
C GLU A 123 -31.52 -56.68 -18.12
N ILE A 124 -32.59 -57.08 -18.82
CA ILE A 124 -33.12 -56.33 -19.98
C ILE A 124 -33.51 -54.90 -19.56
N PHE A 125 -34.14 -54.74 -18.39
CA PHE A 125 -34.50 -53.43 -17.88
C PHE A 125 -33.27 -52.57 -17.58
N THR A 126 -32.19 -53.18 -17.08
CA THR A 126 -30.93 -52.51 -16.81
C THR A 126 -30.30 -51.95 -18.10
N ASP A 127 -30.33 -52.70 -19.21
CA ASP A 127 -29.89 -52.19 -20.51
C ASP A 127 -30.74 -51.00 -20.99
N ILE A 128 -32.06 -51.08 -20.80
CA ILE A 128 -32.97 -49.97 -21.12
C ILE A 128 -32.62 -48.75 -20.26
N THR A 129 -32.33 -48.96 -18.98
CA THR A 129 -31.88 -47.91 -18.06
C THR A 129 -30.55 -47.31 -18.50
N ALA A 130 -29.56 -48.09 -18.90
CA ALA A 130 -28.29 -47.56 -19.41
C ALA A 130 -28.51 -46.60 -20.58
N VAL A 131 -29.34 -47.01 -21.54
CA VAL A 131 -29.71 -46.16 -22.67
C VAL A 131 -30.44 -44.90 -22.22
N TYR A 132 -31.41 -45.03 -21.30
CA TYR A 132 -32.17 -43.93 -20.71
C TYR A 132 -31.27 -42.93 -19.97
N LEU A 133 -30.27 -43.39 -19.23
CA LEU A 133 -29.32 -42.54 -18.51
C LEU A 133 -28.35 -41.79 -19.44
N GLY A 134 -28.47 -41.97 -20.75
CA GLY A 134 -27.62 -41.33 -21.76
C GLY A 134 -26.39 -42.15 -22.12
N LEU A 135 -26.25 -43.38 -21.62
CA LEU A 135 -25.10 -44.27 -21.90
C LEU A 135 -25.29 -45.11 -23.17
N GLY A 136 -26.36 -44.87 -23.93
CA GLY A 136 -26.73 -45.68 -25.08
C GLY A 136 -25.67 -45.78 -26.18
N LYS A 137 -24.84 -44.75 -26.38
CA LYS A 137 -23.72 -44.81 -27.33
C LYS A 137 -22.63 -45.79 -26.89
N LEU A 138 -22.32 -45.80 -25.60
CA LEU A 138 -21.35 -46.72 -25.00
C LEU A 138 -21.84 -48.16 -25.15
N MET A 139 -23.11 -48.39 -24.78
CA MET A 139 -23.78 -49.70 -24.96
C MET A 139 -23.78 -50.15 -26.42
N LEU A 140 -24.22 -49.30 -27.36
CA LEU A 140 -24.32 -49.66 -28.78
C LEU A 140 -22.98 -49.98 -29.44
N ASN A 141 -21.92 -49.27 -29.05
CA ASN A 141 -20.59 -49.50 -29.60
C ASN A 141 -19.94 -50.78 -29.05
N GLY A 142 -20.26 -51.17 -27.81
CA GLY A 142 -19.60 -52.29 -27.13
C GLY A 142 -20.45 -53.54 -26.91
N CYS A 143 -21.75 -53.53 -27.20
CA CYS A 143 -22.67 -54.65 -26.92
C CYS A 143 -22.35 -55.92 -27.71
N LYS A 144 -21.69 -55.78 -28.85
CA LYS A 144 -21.16 -56.88 -29.64
C LYS A 144 -19.89 -56.42 -30.34
N VAL A 145 -18.76 -57.03 -30.04
CA VAL A 145 -17.48 -56.70 -30.67
C VAL A 145 -16.80 -58.00 -31.11
N ASP A 146 -16.47 -58.08 -32.40
CA ASP A 146 -15.73 -59.21 -32.96
C ASP A 146 -14.23 -58.90 -32.90
N ILE A 147 -13.50 -59.66 -32.09
CA ILE A 147 -12.06 -59.51 -31.91
C ILE A 147 -11.35 -60.63 -32.67
N SER A 148 -10.46 -60.24 -33.57
CA SER A 148 -9.69 -61.18 -34.38
C SER A 148 -8.30 -61.39 -33.78
N TYR A 149 -8.03 -62.61 -33.30
CA TYR A 149 -6.71 -63.07 -32.88
C TYR A 149 -6.15 -64.01 -33.95
N GLY A 150 -5.52 -63.43 -34.98
CA GLY A 150 -4.99 -64.20 -36.11
C GLY A 150 -6.08 -64.93 -36.89
N LYS A 151 -6.13 -66.27 -36.80
CA LYS A 151 -7.13 -67.12 -37.49
C LYS A 151 -8.42 -67.35 -36.70
N HIS A 152 -8.48 -66.90 -35.45
CA HIS A 152 -9.64 -67.08 -34.58
C HIS A 152 -10.35 -65.74 -34.37
N SER A 153 -11.68 -65.75 -34.41
CA SER A 153 -12.51 -64.60 -34.02
C SER A 153 -13.30 -64.96 -32.77
N ILE A 154 -13.22 -64.12 -31.75
CA ILE A 154 -14.04 -64.22 -30.55
C ILE A 154 -15.01 -63.04 -30.57
N THR A 155 -16.30 -63.32 -30.38
CA THR A 155 -17.32 -62.28 -30.23
C THR A 155 -17.54 -62.02 -28.74
N GLN A 156 -17.19 -60.83 -28.27
CA GLN A 156 -17.59 -60.35 -26.94
C GLN A 156 -19.00 -59.77 -27.04
N SER A 157 -19.93 -60.24 -26.20
CA SER A 157 -21.29 -59.73 -26.11
C SER A 157 -21.52 -59.16 -24.70
N ILE A 158 -22.02 -57.93 -24.62
CA ILE A 158 -22.29 -57.22 -23.37
C ILE A 158 -23.76 -56.79 -23.35
N GLY A 159 -24.42 -57.01 -22.20
CA GLY A 159 -25.85 -56.80 -22.04
C GLY A 159 -26.69 -57.96 -22.56
N TYR A 160 -28.00 -57.82 -22.40
CA TYR A 160 -29.02 -58.84 -22.68
C TYR A 160 -29.91 -58.45 -23.86
N LEU A 161 -29.95 -57.17 -24.22
CA LEU A 161 -30.52 -56.70 -25.47
C LEU A 161 -29.51 -56.85 -26.61
N ASP A 162 -29.94 -57.41 -27.74
CA ASP A 162 -29.11 -57.41 -28.94
C ASP A 162 -28.94 -55.98 -29.50
N ARG A 163 -27.99 -55.80 -30.43
CA ARG A 163 -27.67 -54.49 -31.01
C ARG A 163 -28.88 -53.81 -31.67
N ASP A 164 -29.77 -54.58 -32.32
CA ASP A 164 -30.96 -54.03 -32.98
C ASP A 164 -31.99 -53.56 -31.95
N GLN A 165 -32.19 -54.34 -30.88
CA GLN A 165 -33.05 -53.99 -29.74
C GLN A 165 -32.51 -52.76 -28.99
N LEU A 166 -31.21 -52.71 -28.68
CA LEU A 166 -30.56 -51.53 -28.09
C LEU A 166 -30.72 -50.30 -28.99
N ALA A 167 -30.57 -50.46 -30.31
CA ALA A 167 -30.74 -49.37 -31.26
C ALA A 167 -32.18 -48.86 -31.29
N TYR A 168 -33.17 -49.74 -31.12
CA TYR A 168 -34.57 -49.36 -30.97
C TYR A 168 -34.81 -48.56 -29.69
N VAL A 169 -34.29 -49.00 -28.54
CA VAL A 169 -34.39 -48.27 -27.27
C VAL A 169 -33.71 -46.90 -27.38
N TYR A 170 -32.52 -46.84 -27.98
CA TYR A 170 -31.78 -45.60 -28.21
C TYR A 170 -32.55 -44.63 -29.11
N TYR A 171 -33.18 -45.16 -30.17
CA TYR A 171 -34.10 -44.40 -31.02
C TYR A 171 -35.26 -43.79 -30.21
N LEU A 172 -35.92 -44.59 -29.36
CA LEU A 172 -37.04 -44.12 -28.54
C LEU A 172 -36.61 -42.99 -27.61
N VAL A 173 -35.48 -43.14 -26.90
CA VAL A 173 -34.94 -42.11 -26.00
C VAL A 173 -34.55 -40.85 -26.77
N CYS A 174 -33.87 -40.99 -27.92
CA CYS A 174 -33.49 -39.85 -28.75
C CYS A 174 -34.72 -39.09 -29.29
N LYS A 175 -35.76 -39.80 -29.73
CA LYS A 175 -37.01 -39.17 -30.20
C LYS A 175 -37.79 -38.52 -29.06
N MET A 176 -37.88 -39.17 -27.91
CA MET A 176 -38.49 -38.62 -26.69
C MET A 176 -37.82 -37.32 -26.26
N ARG A 177 -36.48 -37.26 -26.31
CA ARG A 177 -35.69 -36.11 -25.85
C ARG A 177 -35.40 -35.07 -26.93
N GLU A 178 -35.77 -35.34 -28.18
CA GLU A 178 -35.49 -34.52 -29.37
C GLU A 178 -33.98 -34.34 -29.65
N ILE A 179 -33.19 -35.40 -29.46
CA ILE A 179 -31.76 -35.37 -29.73
C ILE A 179 -31.53 -35.21 -31.26
N PRO A 180 -30.76 -34.20 -31.70
CA PRO A 180 -30.50 -33.97 -33.13
C PRO A 180 -29.73 -35.13 -33.77
N THR A 181 -29.93 -35.35 -35.08
CA THR A 181 -29.20 -36.37 -35.87
C THR A 181 -27.69 -36.20 -35.83
N THR A 182 -27.23 -34.94 -35.86
CA THR A 182 -25.81 -34.62 -35.72
C THR A 182 -25.23 -35.05 -34.39
N VAL A 183 -26.05 -35.20 -33.35
CA VAL A 183 -25.64 -35.63 -32.01
C VAL A 183 -25.77 -37.14 -31.85
N TYR A 184 -26.93 -37.74 -32.15
CA TYR A 184 -27.13 -39.17 -31.85
C TYR A 184 -26.31 -40.11 -32.75
N GLN A 185 -25.94 -39.71 -33.98
CA GLN A 185 -25.09 -40.52 -34.85
C GLN A 185 -23.58 -40.31 -34.62
N HIS A 186 -23.21 -39.23 -33.93
CA HIS A 186 -21.81 -38.89 -33.71
C HIS A 186 -21.14 -39.95 -32.82
N ASP A 187 -19.92 -40.35 -33.21
CA ASP A 187 -19.07 -41.33 -32.52
C ASP A 187 -19.66 -42.74 -32.37
N LEU A 188 -20.71 -43.08 -33.12
CA LEU A 188 -21.14 -44.47 -33.24
C LEU A 188 -20.21 -45.24 -34.19
N THR A 189 -19.89 -46.48 -33.82
CA THR A 189 -19.25 -47.43 -34.74
C THR A 189 -20.12 -47.63 -36.00
N PRO A 190 -19.55 -48.02 -37.15
CA PRO A 190 -20.34 -48.23 -38.38
C PRO A 190 -21.53 -49.17 -38.17
N ASP A 191 -21.31 -50.25 -37.42
CA ASP A 191 -22.30 -51.23 -37.04
C ASP A 191 -23.43 -50.65 -36.18
N ALA A 192 -23.09 -49.91 -35.12
CA ALA A 192 -24.06 -49.23 -34.28
C ALA A 192 -24.85 -48.18 -35.07
N LYS A 193 -24.17 -47.42 -35.92
CA LYS A 193 -24.78 -46.40 -36.77
C LYS A 193 -25.77 -47.00 -37.76
N ASN A 194 -25.44 -48.16 -38.36
CA ASN A 194 -26.35 -48.89 -39.25
C ASN A 194 -27.59 -49.37 -38.50
N ALA A 195 -27.42 -49.98 -37.32
CA ALA A 195 -28.53 -50.43 -36.48
C ALA A 195 -29.46 -49.27 -36.08
N VAL A 196 -28.89 -48.13 -35.67
CA VAL A 196 -29.67 -46.92 -35.32
C VAL A 196 -30.39 -46.37 -36.55
N SER A 197 -29.70 -46.26 -37.69
CA SER A 197 -30.28 -45.69 -38.92
C SER A 197 -31.48 -46.49 -39.42
N LYS A 198 -31.47 -47.82 -39.27
CA LYS A 198 -32.61 -48.68 -39.57
C LYS A 198 -33.88 -48.22 -38.85
N TRP A 199 -33.81 -47.96 -37.55
CA TRP A 199 -34.97 -47.53 -36.75
C TRP A 199 -35.39 -46.08 -37.04
N PHE A 200 -34.45 -45.18 -37.29
CA PHE A 200 -34.78 -43.80 -37.67
C PHE A 200 -35.45 -43.69 -39.06
N ASN A 201 -35.23 -44.66 -39.94
CA ASN A 201 -35.86 -44.76 -41.27
C ASN A 201 -37.12 -45.63 -41.28
N THR A 202 -37.47 -46.27 -40.17
CA THR A 202 -38.66 -47.14 -40.08
C THR A 202 -39.93 -46.30 -39.99
N ASP A 203 -40.93 -46.58 -40.83
CA ASP A 203 -42.26 -45.99 -40.70
C ASP A 203 -43.07 -46.78 -39.67
N PHE A 204 -43.21 -46.20 -38.47
CA PHE A 204 -43.95 -46.82 -37.37
C PHE A 204 -45.46 -46.73 -37.59
N ASP A 205 -46.18 -47.73 -37.09
CA ASP A 205 -47.64 -47.72 -37.11
C ASP A 205 -48.23 -46.60 -36.22
N LYS A 206 -49.54 -46.36 -36.35
CA LYS A 206 -50.24 -45.31 -35.59
C LYS A 206 -50.11 -45.48 -34.07
N SER A 207 -50.15 -46.71 -33.56
CA SER A 207 -50.07 -47.01 -32.13
C SER A 207 -48.68 -46.68 -31.58
N GLN A 208 -47.64 -47.07 -32.30
CA GLN A 208 -46.24 -46.77 -31.97
C GLN A 208 -45.94 -45.26 -32.01
N LYS A 209 -46.44 -44.55 -33.03
CA LYS A 209 -46.35 -43.09 -33.13
C LYS A 209 -47.01 -42.39 -31.93
N LEU A 210 -48.18 -42.87 -31.50
CA LEU A 210 -48.86 -42.36 -30.31
C LEU A 210 -48.07 -42.63 -29.02
N GLY A 211 -47.46 -43.81 -28.87
CA GLY A 211 -46.60 -44.12 -27.72
C GLY A 211 -45.35 -43.24 -27.65
N ILE A 212 -44.70 -42.96 -28.79
CA ILE A 212 -43.54 -42.04 -28.85
C ILE A 212 -43.97 -40.61 -28.51
N LEU A 213 -45.14 -40.17 -29.00
CA LEU A 213 -45.68 -38.85 -28.68
C LEU A 213 -45.99 -38.72 -27.19
N ALA A 214 -46.56 -39.76 -26.57
CA ALA A 214 -46.79 -39.79 -25.13
C ALA A 214 -45.48 -39.66 -24.34
N LEU A 215 -44.44 -40.44 -24.68
CA LEU A 215 -43.11 -40.30 -24.05
C LEU A 215 -42.55 -38.89 -24.19
N LYS A 216 -42.63 -38.30 -25.39
CA LYS A 216 -42.20 -36.93 -25.63
C LYS A 216 -42.96 -35.95 -24.74
N ASP A 217 -44.27 -36.14 -24.56
CA ASP A 217 -45.07 -35.29 -23.69
C ASP A 217 -44.63 -35.36 -22.22
N ILE A 218 -44.25 -36.54 -21.73
CA ILE A 218 -43.69 -36.74 -20.38
C ILE A 218 -42.34 -36.04 -20.25
N CYS A 219 -41.45 -36.25 -21.21
CA CYS A 219 -40.14 -35.60 -21.25
C CYS A 219 -40.23 -34.07 -21.24
N GLU A 220 -41.12 -33.49 -22.06
CA GLU A 220 -41.35 -32.05 -22.07
C GLU A 220 -41.90 -31.53 -20.74
N PHE A 221 -42.71 -32.32 -20.02
CA PHE A 221 -43.16 -31.98 -18.67
C PHE A 221 -41.98 -31.87 -17.69
N TYR A 222 -41.08 -32.86 -17.66
CA TYR A 222 -39.93 -32.85 -16.76
C TYR A 222 -38.88 -31.81 -17.14
N LYS A 223 -38.63 -31.58 -18.44
CA LYS A 223 -37.80 -30.47 -18.92
C LYS A 223 -38.31 -29.12 -18.42
N MET A 224 -39.61 -28.87 -18.58
CA MET A 224 -40.24 -27.63 -18.13
C MET A 224 -40.14 -27.48 -16.61
N ARG A 225 -40.43 -28.54 -15.85
CA ARG A 225 -40.29 -28.56 -14.40
C ARG A 225 -38.85 -28.26 -13.95
N LYS A 226 -37.84 -28.91 -14.54
CA LYS A 226 -36.41 -28.68 -14.24
C LYS A 226 -35.98 -27.23 -14.53
N SER A 227 -36.45 -26.66 -15.65
CA SER A 227 -36.22 -25.25 -15.98
C SER A 227 -36.84 -24.29 -14.96
N MET A 228 -38.04 -24.61 -14.47
CA MET A 228 -38.70 -23.84 -13.42
C MET A 228 -37.99 -23.97 -12.07
N ASP A 229 -37.55 -25.17 -11.68
CA ASP A 229 -36.80 -25.38 -10.45
C ASP A 229 -35.49 -24.59 -10.45
N THR A 230 -34.75 -24.63 -11.57
CA THR A 230 -33.53 -23.82 -11.77
C THR A 230 -33.83 -22.33 -11.62
N SER A 231 -34.91 -21.86 -12.24
CA SER A 231 -35.33 -20.45 -12.16
C SER A 231 -35.74 -20.05 -10.74
N LEU A 232 -36.39 -20.94 -9.99
CA LEU A 232 -36.81 -20.71 -8.59
C LEU A 232 -35.62 -20.70 -7.61
N VAL A 233 -34.56 -21.47 -7.89
CA VAL A 233 -33.29 -21.38 -7.16
C VAL A 233 -32.65 -20.01 -7.41
N ALA A 234 -32.55 -19.56 -8.67
CA ALA A 234 -31.99 -18.24 -8.98
C ALA A 234 -32.78 -17.09 -8.33
N ILE A 235 -34.12 -17.18 -8.30
CA ILE A 235 -34.99 -16.24 -7.59
C ILE A 235 -34.69 -16.23 -6.08
N ASN A 236 -34.49 -17.41 -5.47
CA ASN A 236 -34.19 -17.51 -4.04
C ASN A 236 -32.87 -16.82 -3.69
N ASP A 237 -31.84 -17.02 -4.50
CA ASP A 237 -30.53 -16.40 -4.28
C ASP A 237 -30.62 -14.87 -4.39
N ARG A 238 -31.40 -14.36 -5.36
CA ARG A 238 -31.67 -12.92 -5.50
C ARG A 238 -32.48 -12.34 -4.32
N ILE A 239 -33.48 -13.07 -3.80
CA ILE A 239 -34.20 -12.64 -2.58
C ILE A 239 -33.24 -12.51 -1.40
N ARG A 240 -32.34 -13.50 -1.18
CA ARG A 240 -31.35 -13.44 -0.10
C ARG A 240 -30.40 -12.25 -0.27
N PHE A 241 -29.93 -12.01 -1.49
CA PHE A 241 -29.09 -10.87 -1.80
C PHE A 241 -29.79 -9.53 -1.54
N ALA A 242 -31.05 -9.40 -1.97
CA ALA A 242 -31.87 -8.21 -1.72
C ALA A 242 -32.07 -7.95 -0.22
N LYS A 243 -32.36 -8.99 0.57
CA LYS A 243 -32.45 -8.88 2.05
C LYS A 243 -31.16 -8.35 2.67
N SER A 244 -30.01 -8.94 2.30
CA SER A 244 -28.70 -8.48 2.77
C SER A 244 -28.44 -7.00 2.44
N ASN A 245 -28.88 -6.53 1.26
CA ASN A 245 -28.75 -5.12 0.90
C ASN A 245 -29.66 -4.21 1.74
N VAL A 246 -30.88 -4.64 2.05
CA VAL A 246 -31.77 -3.89 2.95
C VAL A 246 -31.13 -3.72 4.34
N ASP A 247 -30.55 -4.77 4.91
CA ASP A 247 -29.87 -4.71 6.23
C ASP A 247 -28.69 -3.72 6.23
N LYS A 248 -27.89 -3.72 5.15
CA LYS A 248 -26.79 -2.76 4.95
C LYS A 248 -27.32 -1.33 4.85
N LEU A 249 -28.39 -1.10 4.09
CA LEU A 249 -29.01 0.22 3.94
C LEU A 249 -29.59 0.73 5.25
N LEU A 250 -30.22 -0.13 6.07
CA LEU A 250 -30.71 0.24 7.39
C LEU A 250 -29.57 0.72 8.32
N SER A 251 -28.45 0.00 8.30
CA SER A 251 -27.25 0.37 9.08
C SER A 251 -26.66 1.70 8.61
N GLN A 252 -26.55 1.89 7.30
CA GLN A 252 -26.06 3.15 6.70
C GLN A 252 -27.01 4.32 6.97
N LEU A 253 -28.32 4.10 6.91
CA LEU A 253 -29.33 5.11 7.15
C LEU A 253 -29.25 5.67 8.57
N SER A 254 -29.02 4.82 9.57
CA SER A 254 -28.85 5.26 10.97
C SER A 254 -27.69 6.24 11.13
N LEU A 255 -26.50 5.89 10.60
CA LEU A 255 -25.33 6.76 10.64
C LEU A 255 -25.53 8.05 9.84
N THR A 256 -26.10 7.94 8.63
CA THR A 256 -26.37 9.08 7.76
C THR A 256 -27.36 10.05 8.42
N LYS A 257 -28.36 9.53 9.14
CA LYS A 257 -29.30 10.34 9.92
C LYS A 257 -28.60 11.08 11.06
N GLN A 258 -27.79 10.40 11.86
CA GLN A 258 -27.03 11.04 12.94
C GLN A 258 -26.14 12.18 12.41
N ASN A 259 -25.44 11.94 11.30
CA ASN A 259 -24.63 12.94 10.64
C ASN A 259 -25.47 14.10 10.10
N GLN A 260 -26.66 13.81 9.55
CA GLN A 260 -27.56 14.84 9.05
C GLN A 260 -28.08 15.71 10.19
N ASP A 261 -28.49 15.09 11.31
CA ASP A 261 -28.98 15.81 12.48
C ASP A 261 -27.89 16.74 13.04
N ARG A 262 -26.63 16.28 13.04
CA ARG A 262 -25.48 17.12 13.39
C ARG A 262 -25.34 18.32 12.44
N ILE A 263 -25.34 18.09 11.13
CA ILE A 263 -25.25 19.17 10.12
C ILE A 263 -26.41 20.15 10.28
N ASN A 264 -27.65 19.67 10.45
CA ASN A 264 -28.82 20.52 10.60
C ASN A 264 -28.73 21.40 11.86
N ARG A 265 -28.31 20.84 13.00
CA ARG A 265 -28.13 21.61 14.25
C ARG A 265 -26.98 22.63 14.18
N THR A 266 -25.99 22.35 13.34
CA THR A 266 -24.83 23.22 13.11
C THR A 266 -24.88 23.92 11.75
N HIS A 267 -26.07 24.05 11.15
CA HIS A 267 -26.18 24.52 9.77
C HIS A 267 -25.53 25.88 9.54
N TRP A 268 -25.74 26.81 10.48
CA TRP A 268 -25.12 28.14 10.49
C TRP A 268 -23.59 28.13 10.59
N PHE A 269 -22.97 27.05 11.08
CA PHE A 269 -21.52 26.88 11.15
C PHE A 269 -20.95 26.48 9.79
N TRP A 270 -21.68 25.63 9.06
CA TRP A 270 -21.28 25.14 7.76
C TRP A 270 -21.67 26.15 6.69
N ASP A 271 -20.71 26.68 5.93
CA ASP A 271 -21.02 27.46 4.72
C ASP A 271 -21.60 26.52 3.63
N VAL A 272 -22.83 26.03 3.83
CA VAL A 272 -23.53 25.09 2.95
C VAL A 272 -24.04 25.86 1.74
N SER A 273 -23.68 25.40 0.54
CA SER A 273 -24.23 25.99 -0.68
C SER A 273 -25.73 25.68 -0.81
N GLU A 274 -26.51 26.60 -1.37
CA GLU A 274 -27.96 26.44 -1.60
C GLU A 274 -28.33 25.09 -2.27
N LYS A 275 -27.52 24.64 -3.24
CA LYS A 275 -27.71 23.35 -3.92
C LYS A 275 -27.58 22.15 -2.97
N ASP A 276 -26.57 22.17 -2.10
CA ASP A 276 -26.33 21.09 -1.13
C ASP A 276 -27.38 21.14 -0.01
N ASP A 277 -27.78 22.35 0.39
CA ASP A 277 -28.82 22.58 1.39
C ASP A 277 -30.16 22.00 0.94
N LYS A 278 -30.56 22.24 -0.32
CA LYS A 278 -31.75 21.63 -0.90
C LYS A 278 -31.73 20.10 -0.82
N LYS A 279 -30.58 19.46 -1.08
CA LYS A 279 -30.43 18.00 -1.00
C LYS A 279 -30.50 17.49 0.44
N PHE A 280 -29.90 18.20 1.38
CA PHE A 280 -30.02 17.89 2.81
C PHE A 280 -31.46 18.03 3.31
N ALA A 281 -32.17 19.07 2.86
CA ALA A 281 -33.59 19.25 3.15
C ALA A 281 -34.44 18.12 2.56
N GLU A 282 -34.24 17.77 1.27
CA GLU A 282 -34.92 16.64 0.61
C GLU A 282 -34.71 15.33 1.39
N PHE A 283 -33.48 15.02 1.80
CA PHE A 283 -33.17 13.84 2.61
C PHE A 283 -33.79 13.90 4.01
N THR A 284 -33.73 15.07 4.67
CA THR A 284 -34.32 15.28 6.00
C THR A 284 -35.83 15.05 5.94
N ILE A 285 -36.52 15.62 4.95
CA ILE A 285 -37.96 15.44 4.73
C ILE A 285 -38.27 13.96 4.50
N ALA A 286 -37.56 13.29 3.57
CA ALA A 286 -37.77 11.87 3.25
C ALA A 286 -37.53 10.93 4.45
N ASN A 287 -36.66 11.30 5.39
CA ASN A 287 -36.39 10.50 6.58
C ASN A 287 -37.29 10.82 7.78
N TYR A 288 -37.58 12.11 8.02
CA TYR A 288 -38.36 12.55 9.18
C TYR A 288 -39.86 12.37 8.98
N LEU A 289 -40.36 12.48 7.75
CA LEU A 289 -41.74 12.12 7.42
C LEU A 289 -41.94 10.59 7.28
N GLY A 290 -40.89 9.81 7.54
CA GLY A 290 -40.96 8.37 7.70
C GLY A 290 -40.85 7.56 6.41
N ASP A 291 -40.64 8.19 5.25
CA ASP A 291 -40.67 7.49 3.97
C ASP A 291 -39.54 6.46 3.87
N ASN A 292 -38.29 6.77 4.21
CA ASN A 292 -37.19 5.80 3.98
C ASN A 292 -37.17 4.61 4.96
N PRO A 293 -37.17 4.79 6.30
CA PRO A 293 -37.22 3.64 7.22
C PRO A 293 -38.49 2.81 7.03
N ALA A 294 -39.66 3.45 6.85
CA ALA A 294 -40.89 2.71 6.61
C ALA A 294 -40.88 2.02 5.25
N THR A 295 -40.25 2.61 4.23
CA THR A 295 -40.09 1.97 2.91
C THR A 295 -39.16 0.77 2.99
N LEU A 296 -38.03 0.84 3.70
CA LEU A 296 -37.15 -0.32 3.87
C LEU A 296 -37.84 -1.46 4.63
N VAL A 297 -38.60 -1.16 5.68
CA VAL A 297 -39.42 -2.15 6.40
C VAL A 297 -40.54 -2.71 5.50
N LYS A 298 -41.16 -1.88 4.65
CA LYS A 298 -42.14 -2.35 3.65
C LYS A 298 -41.48 -3.27 2.63
N ILE A 299 -40.29 -2.93 2.13
CA ILE A 299 -39.50 -3.75 1.21
C ILE A 299 -39.18 -5.10 1.83
N GLU A 300 -38.71 -5.13 3.08
CA GLU A 300 -38.41 -6.36 3.81
C GLU A 300 -39.66 -7.27 3.92
N LYS A 301 -40.81 -6.69 4.28
CA LYS A 301 -42.10 -7.40 4.30
C LYS A 301 -42.47 -7.97 2.93
N VAL A 302 -42.25 -7.21 1.85
CA VAL A 302 -42.49 -7.69 0.48
C VAL A 302 -41.54 -8.85 0.14
N LEU A 303 -40.25 -8.76 0.49
CA LEU A 303 -39.28 -9.84 0.26
C LEU A 303 -39.67 -11.13 1.01
N ASN A 304 -40.11 -11.02 2.26
CA ASN A 304 -40.61 -12.16 3.05
C ASN A 304 -41.87 -12.81 2.42
N ASN A 305 -42.77 -11.98 1.88
CA ASN A 305 -43.94 -12.47 1.14
C ASN A 305 -43.54 -13.17 -0.17
N LEU A 306 -42.59 -12.61 -0.94
CA LEU A 306 -42.08 -13.24 -2.16
C LEU A 306 -41.41 -14.59 -1.86
N GLU A 307 -40.66 -14.69 -0.76
CA GLU A 307 -40.07 -15.96 -0.31
C GLU A 307 -41.13 -17.00 0.03
N THR A 308 -42.19 -16.59 0.74
CA THR A 308 -43.32 -17.47 1.08
C THR A 308 -44.04 -17.97 -0.18
N GLN A 309 -44.28 -17.08 -1.16
CA GLN A 309 -44.86 -17.43 -2.46
C GLN A 309 -43.97 -18.41 -3.22
N ARG A 310 -42.65 -18.18 -3.23
CA ARG A 310 -41.67 -19.07 -3.86
C ARG A 310 -41.68 -20.46 -3.22
N VAL A 311 -41.61 -20.55 -1.88
CA VAL A 311 -41.64 -21.83 -1.15
C VAL A 311 -42.93 -22.61 -1.46
N THR A 312 -44.06 -21.92 -1.50
CA THR A 312 -45.35 -22.52 -1.87
C THR A 312 -45.34 -23.01 -3.32
N LEU A 313 -44.79 -22.24 -4.24
CA LEU A 313 -44.67 -22.61 -5.65
C LEU A 313 -43.78 -23.84 -5.85
N VAL A 314 -42.62 -23.90 -5.19
CA VAL A 314 -41.72 -25.07 -5.21
C VAL A 314 -42.44 -26.30 -4.66
N ARG A 315 -43.14 -26.18 -3.52
CA ARG A 315 -43.91 -27.29 -2.94
C ARG A 315 -44.96 -27.80 -3.93
N ASN A 316 -45.72 -26.90 -4.53
CA ASN A 316 -46.77 -27.24 -5.48
C ASN A 316 -46.19 -27.94 -6.72
N ILE A 317 -45.11 -27.43 -7.31
CA ILE A 317 -44.44 -28.04 -8.46
C ILE A 317 -43.93 -29.44 -8.14
N LYS A 318 -43.33 -29.65 -6.96
CA LYS A 318 -42.83 -30.97 -6.52
C LYS A 318 -43.95 -31.99 -6.35
N THR A 319 -45.15 -31.56 -5.95
CA THR A 319 -46.31 -32.46 -5.80
C THR A 319 -47.01 -32.78 -7.12
N LEU A 320 -46.65 -32.12 -8.23
CA LEU A 320 -47.26 -32.41 -9.52
C LEU A 320 -46.76 -33.73 -10.08
N GLY A 321 -47.71 -34.62 -10.34
CA GLY A 321 -47.47 -35.77 -11.21
C GLY A 321 -47.64 -35.39 -12.69
N GLU A 322 -47.13 -36.24 -13.56
CA GLU A 322 -47.21 -36.13 -15.03
C GLU A 322 -48.63 -35.85 -15.54
N LYS A 323 -49.65 -36.53 -14.98
CA LYS A 323 -51.07 -36.37 -15.37
C LYS A 323 -51.60 -34.94 -15.19
N GLN A 324 -50.86 -34.10 -14.48
CA GLN A 324 -51.20 -32.70 -14.22
C GLN A 324 -50.37 -31.72 -15.06
N LYS A 325 -49.73 -32.16 -16.17
CA LYS A 325 -48.92 -31.31 -17.07
C LYS A 325 -49.53 -29.96 -17.41
N ARG A 326 -50.86 -29.91 -17.63
CA ARG A 326 -51.59 -28.66 -17.94
C ARG A 326 -51.48 -27.59 -16.84
N LEU A 327 -51.16 -27.98 -15.61
CA LEU A 327 -50.98 -27.08 -14.47
C LEU A 327 -49.60 -26.39 -14.46
N LEU A 328 -48.61 -26.85 -15.23
CA LEU A 328 -47.29 -26.20 -15.29
C LEU A 328 -47.36 -24.78 -15.87
N LEU A 329 -48.21 -24.53 -16.87
CA LEU A 329 -48.36 -23.21 -17.49
C LEU A 329 -48.80 -22.12 -16.48
N PRO A 330 -49.84 -22.33 -15.65
CA PRO A 330 -50.16 -21.45 -14.52
C PRO A 330 -48.97 -21.20 -13.58
N PHE A 331 -48.21 -22.23 -13.22
CA PHE A 331 -47.07 -22.07 -12.32
C PHE A 331 -45.91 -21.28 -12.96
N GLN A 332 -45.66 -21.44 -14.26
CA GLN A 332 -44.69 -20.64 -15.00
C GLN A 332 -45.10 -19.16 -15.01
N LYS A 333 -46.39 -18.85 -15.21
CA LYS A 333 -46.90 -17.48 -15.11
C LYS A 333 -46.69 -16.90 -13.71
N ASN A 334 -46.95 -17.69 -12.66
CA ASN A 334 -46.69 -17.28 -11.27
C ASN A 334 -45.20 -17.02 -11.01
N MET A 335 -44.31 -17.85 -11.56
CA MET A 335 -42.86 -17.66 -11.47
C MET A 335 -42.41 -16.36 -12.15
N ILE A 336 -42.88 -16.09 -13.37
CA ILE A 336 -42.59 -14.85 -14.11
C ILE A 336 -43.13 -13.63 -13.34
N SER A 337 -44.33 -13.73 -12.77
CA SER A 337 -44.89 -12.67 -11.92
C SER A 337 -44.02 -12.39 -10.69
N LEU A 338 -43.52 -13.44 -10.04
CA LEU A 338 -42.63 -13.34 -8.89
C LEU A 338 -41.30 -12.66 -9.28
N ASP A 339 -40.69 -13.09 -10.39
CA ASP A 339 -39.47 -12.48 -10.91
C ASP A 339 -39.63 -10.97 -11.20
N ASN A 340 -40.73 -10.58 -11.85
CA ASN A 340 -41.02 -9.18 -12.14
C ASN A 340 -41.22 -8.35 -10.88
N LYS A 341 -41.91 -8.89 -9.87
CA LYS A 341 -42.06 -8.21 -8.56
C LYS A 341 -40.70 -8.04 -7.86
N LEU A 342 -39.84 -9.05 -7.92
CA LEU A 342 -38.50 -8.98 -7.34
C LEU A 342 -37.65 -7.90 -8.02
N LYS A 343 -37.67 -7.82 -9.37
CA LYS A 343 -36.97 -6.76 -10.13
C LYS A 343 -37.39 -5.35 -9.72
N LEU A 344 -38.69 -5.13 -9.48
CA LEU A 344 -39.18 -3.83 -9.01
C LEU A 344 -38.59 -3.47 -7.63
N ILE A 345 -38.50 -4.45 -6.72
CA ILE A 345 -37.91 -4.26 -5.40
C ILE A 345 -36.39 -4.01 -5.48
N GLU A 346 -35.67 -4.75 -6.31
CA GLU A 346 -34.24 -4.54 -6.55
C GLU A 346 -33.95 -3.12 -7.06
N ASN A 347 -34.78 -2.61 -7.99
CA ASN A 347 -34.67 -1.24 -8.48
C ASN A 347 -34.93 -0.20 -7.38
N GLN A 348 -35.90 -0.44 -6.50
CA GLN A 348 -36.17 0.44 -5.35
C GLN A 348 -34.99 0.47 -4.36
N ILE A 349 -34.43 -0.70 -4.03
CA ILE A 349 -33.23 -0.82 -3.19
C ILE A 349 -32.07 -0.05 -3.80
N SER A 350 -31.84 -0.21 -5.11
CA SER A 350 -30.78 0.51 -5.82
C SER A 350 -30.97 2.02 -5.79
N SER A 351 -32.20 2.52 -5.98
CA SER A 351 -32.51 3.94 -5.92
C SER A 351 -32.20 4.55 -4.55
N ILE A 352 -32.64 3.88 -3.47
CA ILE A 352 -32.37 4.31 -2.08
C ILE A 352 -30.87 4.31 -1.79
N SER A 353 -30.14 3.28 -2.26
CA SER A 353 -28.69 3.19 -2.12
C SER A 353 -27.98 4.39 -2.74
N THR A 354 -28.33 4.76 -3.97
CA THR A 354 -27.74 5.92 -4.67
C THR A 354 -28.04 7.24 -3.96
N GLN A 355 -29.25 7.39 -3.43
CA GLN A 355 -29.62 8.57 -2.63
C GLN A 355 -28.79 8.67 -1.35
N LEU A 356 -28.65 7.58 -0.60
CA LEU A 356 -27.84 7.53 0.61
C LEU A 356 -26.36 7.81 0.34
N GLU A 357 -25.80 7.25 -0.73
CA GLU A 357 -24.42 7.50 -1.12
C GLU A 357 -24.20 8.98 -1.47
N THR A 358 -25.14 9.58 -2.19
CA THR A 358 -25.10 11.02 -2.52
C THR A 358 -25.03 11.87 -1.26
N ILE A 359 -25.89 11.59 -0.27
CA ILE A 359 -25.92 12.32 1.00
C ILE A 359 -24.64 12.08 1.81
N ASN A 360 -24.18 10.84 1.91
CA ASN A 360 -22.95 10.51 2.63
C ASN A 360 -21.73 11.23 2.03
N ASN A 361 -21.65 11.33 0.70
CA ASN A 361 -20.59 12.07 0.03
C ASN A 361 -20.65 13.58 0.31
N LEU A 362 -21.86 14.16 0.40
CA LEU A 362 -22.02 15.54 0.84
C LEU A 362 -21.59 15.73 2.30
N GLN A 363 -22.02 14.85 3.19
CA GLN A 363 -21.63 14.89 4.61
C GLN A 363 -20.09 14.81 4.75
N LYS A 364 -19.45 13.88 4.03
CA LYS A 364 -17.98 13.77 3.98
C LYS A 364 -17.32 15.05 3.49
N LYS A 365 -17.85 15.69 2.44
CA LYS A 365 -17.35 16.99 1.92
C LYS A 365 -17.35 18.07 3.00
N TYR A 366 -18.38 18.15 3.85
CA TYR A 366 -18.43 19.15 4.91
C TYR A 366 -17.54 18.76 6.09
N PHE A 367 -17.61 17.51 6.57
CA PHE A 367 -16.75 17.04 7.66
C PHE A 367 -15.25 17.07 7.31
N SER A 368 -14.86 16.88 6.05
CA SER A 368 -13.45 17.01 5.63
C SER A 368 -12.92 18.44 5.78
N LYS A 369 -13.79 19.45 5.76
CA LYS A 369 -13.37 20.84 6.03
C LYS A 369 -12.91 21.03 7.47
N ILE A 370 -13.41 20.25 8.44
CA ILE A 370 -12.89 20.26 9.83
C ILE A 370 -11.41 19.90 9.80
N ASN A 371 -11.04 18.84 9.08
CA ASN A 371 -9.65 18.37 9.04
C ASN A 371 -8.73 19.43 8.42
N LEU A 372 -9.19 20.14 7.38
CA LEU A 372 -8.45 21.24 6.79
C LEU A 372 -8.17 22.36 7.80
N ILE A 373 -9.17 22.73 8.61
CA ILE A 373 -8.97 23.74 9.66
C ILE A 373 -8.03 23.22 10.76
N LYS A 374 -8.16 21.97 11.19
CA LYS A 374 -7.23 21.37 12.16
C LYS A 374 -5.78 21.43 11.66
N THR A 375 -5.54 21.16 10.38
CA THR A 375 -4.21 21.33 9.76
C THR A 375 -3.74 22.78 9.87
N LYS A 376 -4.59 23.75 9.50
CA LYS A 376 -4.24 25.18 9.64
C LYS A 376 -3.98 25.61 11.09
N CYS A 377 -4.72 25.08 12.07
CA CYS A 377 -4.43 25.31 13.50
C CYS A 377 -3.03 24.80 13.87
N GLY A 378 -2.66 23.61 13.42
CA GLY A 378 -1.31 23.06 13.61
C GLY A 378 -0.22 23.92 12.97
N ASP A 379 -0.47 24.45 11.76
CA ASP A 379 0.48 25.34 11.07
C ASP A 379 0.72 26.63 11.86
N VAL A 380 -0.35 27.26 12.37
CA VAL A 380 -0.25 28.45 13.23
C VAL A 380 0.46 28.14 14.55
N GLN A 381 0.19 26.99 15.19
CA GLN A 381 0.90 26.57 16.40
C GLN A 381 2.41 26.39 16.17
N ASN A 382 2.80 25.85 15.02
CA ASN A 382 4.21 25.71 14.65
C ASN A 382 4.88 27.08 14.47
N GLN A 383 4.22 28.03 13.81
CA GLN A 383 4.73 29.41 13.70
C GLN A 383 4.84 30.10 15.07
N ILE A 384 3.87 29.91 15.96
CA ILE A 384 3.96 30.43 17.34
C ILE A 384 5.21 29.90 18.04
N LYS A 385 5.53 28.61 17.87
CA LYS A 385 6.73 27.99 18.45
C LYS A 385 8.00 28.59 17.84
N GLU A 386 8.08 28.67 16.52
CA GLU A 386 9.22 29.27 15.80
C GLU A 386 9.45 30.72 16.22
N TYR A 387 8.38 31.51 16.31
CA TYR A 387 8.43 32.88 16.80
C TYR A 387 8.99 32.96 18.23
N LYS A 388 8.54 32.10 19.16
CA LYS A 388 9.07 32.06 20.54
C LYS A 388 10.56 31.74 20.57
N GLU A 389 10.99 30.74 19.81
CA GLU A 389 12.40 30.34 19.75
C GLU A 389 13.26 31.48 19.22
N MET A 390 12.83 32.12 18.12
CA MET A 390 13.56 33.24 17.51
C MET A 390 13.58 34.49 18.40
N PHE A 391 12.47 34.82 19.05
CA PHE A 391 12.39 35.92 20.01
C PHE A 391 13.35 35.70 21.18
N ASN A 392 13.39 34.49 21.75
CA ASN A 392 14.30 34.14 22.84
C ASN A 392 15.77 34.28 22.44
N GLU A 393 16.12 33.92 21.19
CA GLU A 393 17.46 34.13 20.66
C GLU A 393 17.81 35.62 20.54
N VAL A 394 16.94 36.43 19.91
CA VAL A 394 17.12 37.88 19.77
C VAL A 394 17.25 38.55 21.14
N PHE A 395 16.40 38.15 22.09
CA PHE A 395 16.44 38.63 23.47
C PHE A 395 17.77 38.28 24.16
N SER A 396 18.24 37.04 24.01
CA SER A 396 19.51 36.59 24.60
C SER A 396 20.71 37.33 24.02
N LEU A 397 20.71 37.55 22.69
CA LEU A 397 21.74 38.35 22.02
C LEU A 397 21.70 39.81 22.46
N ASN A 398 20.52 40.40 22.59
CA ASN A 398 20.38 41.78 23.06
C ASN A 398 20.86 41.93 24.51
N LYS A 399 20.50 41.00 25.39
CA LYS A 399 20.99 40.96 26.78
C LYS A 399 22.52 40.83 26.83
N TYR A 400 23.08 40.01 25.95
CA TYR A 400 24.53 39.89 25.80
C TYR A 400 25.17 41.23 25.38
N PHE A 401 24.61 41.92 24.39
CA PHE A 401 25.11 43.24 23.97
C PHE A 401 25.00 44.29 25.08
N GLN A 402 23.87 44.33 25.81
CA GLN A 402 23.69 45.24 26.94
C GLN A 402 24.69 45.00 28.08
N GLY A 403 25.09 43.75 28.30
CA GLY A 403 26.13 43.42 29.28
C GLY A 403 27.53 43.85 28.85
N ASN A 404 27.76 44.05 27.55
CA ASN A 404 29.08 44.30 26.95
C ASN A 404 29.14 45.65 26.21
N LEU A 405 28.50 46.71 26.74
CA LEU A 405 28.33 47.98 26.00
C LEU A 405 29.65 48.56 25.44
N GLN A 406 30.74 48.43 26.19
CA GLN A 406 32.09 48.88 25.79
C GLN A 406 32.63 48.21 24.52
N VAL A 407 32.11 47.04 24.15
CA VAL A 407 32.54 46.25 22.99
C VAL A 407 31.68 46.57 21.76
N TRP A 408 30.42 46.93 21.99
CA TRP A 408 29.40 47.05 20.94
C TRP A 408 28.97 48.50 20.71
N ASP A 409 29.91 49.44 20.73
CA ASP A 409 29.61 50.86 20.50
C ASP A 409 29.00 51.10 19.09
N ILE A 410 29.33 50.26 18.10
CA ILE A 410 28.72 50.29 16.76
C ILE A 410 27.24 49.89 16.81
N TYR A 411 26.90 48.87 17.59
CA TYR A 411 25.51 48.44 17.82
C TYR A 411 24.67 49.55 18.49
N LYS A 412 25.29 50.35 19.37
CA LYS A 412 24.64 51.53 19.97
C LYS A 412 24.49 52.69 18.97
N LYS A 413 25.39 52.80 17.99
CA LYS A 413 25.33 53.82 16.93
C LYS A 413 24.23 53.51 15.92
N ASP A 414 23.87 52.24 15.72
CA ASP A 414 22.62 51.86 15.04
C ASP A 414 21.41 52.07 15.97
N LYS A 415 21.13 53.35 16.25
CA LYS A 415 20.05 53.79 17.12
C LYS A 415 18.69 53.27 16.65
N ALA A 416 18.52 53.03 15.36
CA ALA A 416 17.27 52.51 14.79
C ALA A 416 17.05 51.05 15.22
N LEU A 417 18.04 50.18 14.99
CA LEU A 417 17.95 48.77 15.38
C LEU A 417 17.82 48.61 16.90
N TRP A 418 18.56 49.40 17.68
CA TRP A 418 18.46 49.35 19.14
C TRP A 418 17.07 49.75 19.65
N ILE A 419 16.50 50.85 19.13
CA ILE A 419 15.14 51.28 19.48
C ILE A 419 14.11 50.21 19.06
N GLU A 420 14.27 49.63 17.87
CA GLU A 420 13.37 48.58 17.37
C GLU A 420 13.36 47.37 18.31
N ILE A 421 14.52 46.90 18.76
CA ILE A 421 14.65 45.77 19.68
C ILE A 421 14.11 46.12 21.07
N GLN A 422 14.38 47.32 21.59
CA GLN A 422 13.84 47.72 22.90
C GLN A 422 12.32 47.85 22.86
N ASN A 423 11.75 48.47 21.83
CA ASN A 423 10.30 48.54 21.67
C ASN A 423 9.67 47.13 21.60
N LEU A 424 10.35 46.19 20.93
CA LEU A 424 9.91 44.80 20.82
C LEU A 424 9.97 44.06 22.16
N ILE A 425 10.97 44.34 23.01
CA ILE A 425 11.13 43.70 24.32
C ILE A 425 10.24 44.35 25.40
N GLU A 426 10.21 45.68 25.47
CA GLU A 426 9.57 46.45 26.55
C GLU A 426 8.05 46.56 26.40
N SER A 427 7.51 46.49 25.18
CA SER A 427 6.07 46.70 24.95
C SER A 427 5.18 45.65 25.63
N GLU A 428 5.72 44.46 25.98
CA GLU A 428 4.97 43.23 26.32
C GLU A 428 3.89 42.83 25.29
N GLU A 429 3.69 43.62 24.23
CA GLU A 429 2.56 43.56 23.32
C GLU A 429 2.63 42.28 22.50
N PHE A 430 3.83 41.92 22.08
CA PHE A 430 4.09 40.67 21.36
C PHE A 430 3.80 39.43 22.21
N SER A 431 4.25 39.39 23.47
CA SER A 431 3.96 38.27 24.38
C SER A 431 2.46 38.12 24.64
N LYS A 432 1.74 39.25 24.77
CA LYS A 432 0.28 39.27 24.93
C LYS A 432 -0.44 38.81 23.67
N GLN A 433 -0.07 39.34 22.50
CA GLN A 433 -0.64 38.92 21.21
C GLN A 433 -0.43 37.43 20.97
N LEU A 434 0.78 36.93 21.21
CA LEU A 434 1.10 35.51 21.02
C LEU A 434 0.33 34.58 21.96
N ALA A 435 0.12 34.99 23.21
CA ALA A 435 -0.71 34.26 24.17
C ALA A 435 -2.18 34.24 23.71
N LEU A 436 -2.71 35.39 23.27
CA LEU A 436 -4.08 35.51 22.75
C LEU A 436 -4.29 34.64 21.50
N THR A 437 -3.36 34.66 20.54
CA THR A 437 -3.42 33.81 19.34
C THR A 437 -3.34 32.33 19.71
N TYR A 438 -2.43 31.94 20.63
CA TYR A 438 -2.30 30.56 21.08
C TYR A 438 -3.58 30.05 21.77
N ASP A 439 -4.13 30.82 22.71
CA ASP A 439 -5.35 30.47 23.43
C ASP A 439 -6.55 30.37 22.47
N TRP A 440 -6.62 31.27 21.49
CA TRP A 440 -7.66 31.23 20.46
C TRP A 440 -7.54 30.02 19.52
N VAL A 441 -6.33 29.67 19.06
CA VAL A 441 -6.11 28.47 18.23
C VAL A 441 -6.47 27.21 19.01
N ARG A 442 -6.07 27.13 20.28
CA ARG A 442 -6.44 26.01 21.17
C ARG A 442 -7.96 25.91 21.38
N ALA A 443 -8.63 27.04 21.61
CA ALA A 443 -10.08 27.08 21.72
C ALA A 443 -10.76 26.62 20.41
N THR A 444 -10.19 26.99 19.26
CA THR A 444 -10.66 26.55 17.94
C THR A 444 -10.49 25.04 17.76
N GLU A 445 -9.35 24.45 18.14
CA GLU A 445 -9.16 22.99 18.08
C GLU A 445 -10.14 22.24 18.97
N GLN A 446 -10.37 22.74 20.19
CA GLN A 446 -11.37 22.18 21.10
C GLN A 446 -12.78 22.26 20.50
N LEU A 447 -13.14 23.38 19.88
CA LEU A 447 -14.39 23.57 19.15
C LEU A 447 -14.53 22.60 17.97
N LEU A 448 -13.47 22.36 17.21
CA LEU A 448 -13.48 21.39 16.09
C LEU A 448 -13.55 19.94 16.59
N GLY A 449 -12.95 19.65 17.75
CA GLY A 449 -13.06 18.36 18.41
C GLY A 449 -14.47 18.10 18.95
N SER A 450 -15.15 19.14 19.46
CA SER A 450 -16.52 19.02 19.95
C SER A 450 -17.53 18.79 18.82
N LEU A 451 -17.31 19.30 17.60
CA LEU A 451 -18.16 18.97 16.43
C LEU A 451 -18.20 17.47 16.11
N GLN A 452 -17.15 16.74 16.50
CA GLN A 452 -17.08 15.30 16.25
C GLN A 452 -17.79 14.48 17.35
N ASN A 453 -17.87 15.02 18.57
CA ASN A 453 -18.17 14.24 19.79
C ASN A 453 -19.29 14.81 20.69
N ILE A 454 -19.67 16.08 20.57
CA ILE A 454 -20.53 16.80 21.52
C ILE A 454 -21.81 17.31 20.84
N ASP A 455 -22.87 17.50 21.63
CA ASP A 455 -24.11 18.14 21.20
C ASP A 455 -23.84 19.57 20.68
N PRO A 456 -24.23 19.88 19.43
CA PRO A 456 -24.17 21.21 18.84
C PRO A 456 -24.71 22.40 19.65
N GLU A 457 -25.54 22.16 20.68
CA GLU A 457 -26.20 23.23 21.45
C GLU A 457 -25.25 24.22 22.13
N TYR A 458 -23.98 23.83 22.35
CA TYR A 458 -22.97 24.69 22.98
C TYR A 458 -22.16 25.53 21.99
N PHE A 459 -22.50 25.51 20.70
CA PHE A 459 -21.73 26.22 19.67
C PHE A 459 -22.08 27.72 19.59
N PRO A 460 -21.08 28.63 19.53
CA PRO A 460 -21.33 30.06 19.43
C PRO A 460 -21.93 30.43 18.07
N LYS A 461 -23.22 30.77 18.01
CA LYS A 461 -23.99 31.04 16.76
C LYS A 461 -23.42 32.11 15.82
N ASN A 462 -22.45 32.90 16.30
CA ASN A 462 -21.76 33.94 15.54
C ASN A 462 -20.48 33.45 14.85
N THR A 463 -20.16 32.15 14.89
CA THR A 463 -18.89 31.59 14.39
C THR A 463 -19.12 30.61 13.25
N ASN A 464 -18.87 30.98 12.01
CA ASN A 464 -18.89 30.02 10.89
C ASN A 464 -17.48 29.60 10.47
N LEU A 465 -17.44 28.57 9.64
CA LEU A 465 -16.21 27.97 9.13
C LEU A 465 -15.35 28.97 8.33
N SER A 466 -15.97 29.80 7.49
CA SER A 466 -15.29 30.84 6.71
C SER A 466 -14.65 31.92 7.57
N ILE A 467 -15.29 32.35 8.66
CA ILE A 467 -14.73 33.31 9.63
C ILE A 467 -13.50 32.71 10.32
N ILE A 468 -13.58 31.46 10.80
CA ILE A 468 -12.43 30.78 11.42
C ILE A 468 -11.27 30.68 10.42
N GLN A 469 -11.56 30.25 9.20
CA GLN A 469 -10.55 30.09 8.16
C GLN A 469 -9.89 31.42 7.80
N SER A 470 -10.67 32.49 7.64
CA SER A 470 -10.16 33.84 7.34
C SER A 470 -9.30 34.37 8.48
N ARG A 471 -9.69 34.12 9.73
CA ARG A 471 -8.91 34.55 10.89
C ARG A 471 -7.61 33.78 11.01
N LEU A 472 -7.62 32.44 10.88
CA LEU A 472 -6.40 31.63 10.89
C LEU A 472 -5.42 32.08 9.81
N GLU A 473 -5.91 32.42 8.63
CA GLU A 473 -5.08 32.94 7.53
C GLU A 473 -4.46 34.30 7.89
N GLY A 474 -5.23 35.21 8.49
CA GLY A 474 -4.72 36.49 8.97
C GLY A 474 -3.63 36.32 10.04
N GLU A 475 -3.90 35.50 11.06
CA GLU A 475 -2.95 35.23 12.15
C GLU A 475 -1.67 34.56 11.63
N TYR A 476 -1.79 33.65 10.65
CA TYR A 476 -0.63 33.02 9.99
C TYR A 476 0.22 34.04 9.23
N GLN A 477 -0.40 34.95 8.49
CA GLN A 477 0.32 35.99 7.73
C GLN A 477 0.99 37.01 8.66
N ASP A 478 0.32 37.42 9.73
CA ASP A 478 0.85 38.33 10.73
C ASP A 478 2.05 37.71 11.47
N LEU A 479 1.95 36.43 11.88
CA LEU A 479 3.05 35.70 12.50
C LEU A 479 4.24 35.53 11.54
N ALA A 480 4.00 35.15 10.29
CA ALA A 480 5.06 35.03 9.28
C ALA A 480 5.83 36.34 9.11
N LYS A 481 5.11 37.48 9.00
CA LYS A 481 5.72 38.81 8.93
C LYS A 481 6.56 39.13 10.16
N ASN A 482 6.08 38.80 11.35
CA ASN A 482 6.80 39.04 12.60
C ASN A 482 8.04 38.13 12.73
N ILE A 483 7.98 36.88 12.25
CA ILE A 483 9.13 35.97 12.16
C ILE A 483 10.19 36.55 11.21
N ASP A 484 9.79 37.03 10.03
CA ASP A 484 10.71 37.66 9.07
C ASP A 484 11.40 38.90 9.66
N GLN A 485 10.66 39.73 10.41
CA GLN A 485 11.22 40.87 11.14
C GLN A 485 12.27 40.42 12.18
N LEU A 486 11.95 39.42 13.01
CA LEU A 486 12.90 38.87 13.97
C LEU A 486 14.12 38.24 13.29
N ALA A 487 13.95 37.58 12.15
CA ALA A 487 15.03 36.97 11.39
C ALA A 487 16.02 38.04 10.88
N ASN A 488 15.49 39.18 10.41
CA ASN A 488 16.31 40.32 9.99
C ASN A 488 17.08 40.92 11.16
N ILE A 489 16.42 41.14 12.30
CA ILE A 489 17.06 41.62 13.53
C ILE A 489 18.18 40.66 13.95
N ARG A 490 17.88 39.36 14.05
CA ARG A 490 18.84 38.30 14.42
C ARG A 490 20.03 38.29 13.46
N LYS A 491 19.80 38.46 12.16
CA LYS A 491 20.86 38.51 11.14
C LYS A 491 21.77 39.72 11.36
N SER A 492 21.21 40.91 11.60
CA SER A 492 21.98 42.11 11.90
C SER A 492 22.83 41.93 13.16
N GLN A 493 22.25 41.40 14.24
CA GLN A 493 22.99 41.08 15.48
C GLN A 493 24.15 40.10 15.23
N LYS A 494 23.92 39.04 14.45
CA LYS A 494 24.97 38.06 14.11
C LYS A 494 26.07 38.64 13.22
N ASN A 495 25.74 39.57 12.33
CA ASN A 495 26.73 40.25 11.49
C ASN A 495 27.69 41.10 12.33
N GLU A 496 27.19 41.80 13.35
CA GLU A 496 28.04 42.54 14.29
C GLU A 496 29.00 41.60 15.02
N ILE A 497 28.51 40.46 15.51
CA ILE A 497 29.36 39.43 16.12
C ILE A 497 30.43 38.93 15.14
N ALA A 498 30.04 38.61 13.91
CA ALA A 498 30.96 38.13 12.89
C ALA A 498 32.02 39.18 12.54
N HIS A 499 31.64 40.46 12.44
CA HIS A 499 32.56 41.57 12.19
C HIS A 499 33.56 41.73 13.33
N PHE A 500 33.10 41.68 14.58
CA PHE A 500 33.99 41.75 15.75
C PHE A 500 34.96 40.57 15.80
N LEU A 501 34.47 39.34 15.61
CA LEU A 501 35.31 38.15 15.56
C LEU A 501 36.37 38.24 14.44
N LYS A 502 35.99 38.74 13.26
CA LYS A 502 36.92 38.97 12.15
C LYS A 502 38.04 39.92 12.53
N ARG A 503 37.73 41.06 13.16
CA ARG A 503 38.77 42.01 13.61
C ARG A 503 39.70 41.37 14.66
N ASN A 504 39.17 40.55 15.58
CA ASN A 504 40.01 39.86 16.56
C ASN A 504 40.96 38.84 15.89
N MET A 505 40.47 38.11 14.88
CA MET A 505 41.32 37.20 14.11
C MET A 505 42.40 37.96 13.33
N GLU A 506 42.06 39.09 12.69
CA GLU A 506 43.04 39.95 12.00
C GLU A 506 44.10 40.52 12.97
N LEU A 507 43.73 40.79 14.22
CA LEU A 507 44.68 41.21 15.24
C LEU A 507 45.61 40.07 15.68
N LEU A 508 45.08 38.85 15.84
CA LEU A 508 45.91 37.67 16.12
C LEU A 508 46.95 37.44 15.02
N ASP A 509 46.56 37.55 13.75
CA ASP A 509 47.48 37.41 12.61
C ASP A 509 48.63 38.45 12.68
N LYS A 510 48.33 39.69 13.10
CA LYS A 510 49.34 40.75 13.29
C LYS A 510 50.26 40.47 14.49
N LEU A 511 49.72 39.94 15.58
CA LEU A 511 50.50 39.57 16.77
C LEU A 511 51.46 38.42 16.44
N ASP A 512 51.03 37.45 15.63
CA ASP A 512 51.88 36.37 15.13
C ASP A 512 53.04 36.92 14.26
N GLU A 513 52.79 37.92 13.41
CA GLU A 513 53.85 38.61 12.66
C GLU A 513 54.88 39.27 13.59
N ILE A 514 54.43 39.91 14.68
CA ILE A 514 55.33 40.48 15.69
C ILE A 514 56.21 39.40 16.32
N PHE A 515 55.66 38.23 16.68
CA PHE A 515 56.45 37.14 17.25
C PHE A 515 57.56 36.67 16.31
N ASP A 516 57.26 36.57 15.02
CA ASP A 516 58.24 36.20 14.01
C ASP A 516 59.34 37.26 13.86
N VAL A 517 58.97 38.54 13.86
CA VAL A 517 59.94 39.66 13.82
C VAL A 517 60.84 39.64 15.05
N ILE A 518 60.29 39.49 16.27
CA ILE A 518 61.07 39.40 17.51
C ILE A 518 62.08 38.27 17.42
N LYS A 519 61.64 37.08 17.00
CA LYS A 519 62.49 35.89 16.87
C LYS A 519 63.62 36.09 15.85
N ASP A 520 63.38 36.84 14.78
CA ASP A 520 64.40 37.17 13.79
C ASP A 520 65.39 38.22 14.30
N GLU A 521 64.91 39.25 14.99
CA GLU A 521 65.78 40.26 15.61
C GLU A 521 66.63 39.68 16.75
N GLU A 522 66.11 38.74 17.55
CA GLU A 522 66.89 37.98 18.53
C GLU A 522 68.07 37.22 17.88
N LYS A 523 67.84 36.58 16.72
CA LYS A 523 68.92 35.92 15.95
C LYS A 523 69.94 36.93 15.45
N ILE A 524 69.50 38.12 15.02
CA ILE A 524 70.39 39.18 14.53
C ILE A 524 71.23 39.74 15.69
N LEU A 525 70.64 39.96 16.87
CA LEU A 525 71.35 40.39 18.07
C LEU A 525 72.44 39.39 18.48
N ASP A 526 72.16 38.08 18.44
CA ASP A 526 73.18 37.05 18.71
C ASP A 526 74.34 37.11 17.70
N LEU A 527 74.04 37.38 16.43
CA LEU A 527 75.04 37.64 15.39
C LEU A 527 75.85 38.91 15.66
N ILE A 528 75.19 39.99 16.08
CA ILE A 528 75.84 41.26 16.46
C ILE A 528 76.76 41.04 17.64
N ARG A 529 76.34 40.27 18.65
CA ARG A 529 77.13 39.92 19.83
C ARG A 529 78.41 39.17 19.44
N LYS A 530 78.27 38.12 18.61
CA LYS A 530 79.41 37.35 18.08
C LYS A 530 80.38 38.23 17.30
N ARG A 531 79.87 39.16 16.50
CA ARG A 531 80.69 40.13 15.75
C ARG A 531 81.33 41.18 16.64
N GLN A 532 80.64 41.65 17.67
CA GLN A 532 81.17 42.68 18.57
C GLN A 532 82.39 42.16 19.33
N ILE A 533 82.32 40.92 19.84
CA ILE A 533 83.46 40.22 20.44
C ILE A 533 84.63 40.18 19.45
N TRP A 534 84.35 39.76 18.21
CA TRP A 534 85.36 39.68 17.15
C TRP A 534 85.99 41.04 16.79
N ILE A 535 85.20 42.12 16.78
CA ILE A 535 85.66 43.49 16.52
C ILE A 535 86.54 43.98 17.68
N PHE A 536 86.11 43.74 18.91
CA PHE A 536 86.83 44.13 20.12
C PHE A 536 88.22 43.47 20.16
N ASP A 537 88.29 42.16 19.89
CA ASP A 537 89.55 41.40 19.81
C ASP A 537 90.52 41.93 18.73
N ARG A 538 90.00 42.66 17.74
CA ARG A 538 90.75 43.17 16.57
C ARG A 538 90.77 44.69 16.49
N HIS A 539 90.38 45.37 17.57
CA HIS A 539 90.17 46.82 17.56
C HIS A 539 91.38 47.61 17.02
N GLN A 540 92.59 47.26 17.48
CA GLN A 540 93.85 47.89 17.05
C GLN A 540 94.13 47.75 15.55
N VAL A 541 93.65 46.67 14.91
CA VAL A 541 93.92 46.36 13.49
C VAL A 541 92.88 46.99 12.56
N LEU A 542 91.65 47.20 13.06
CA LEU A 542 90.54 47.68 12.23
C LEU A 542 90.62 49.17 11.91
N GLU A 543 91.47 49.93 12.63
CA GLU A 543 91.57 51.40 12.54
C GLU A 543 90.16 52.01 12.55
N ILE A 544 89.43 51.78 13.64
CA ILE A 544 88.06 52.26 13.78
C ILE A 544 88.08 53.79 13.79
N ASP A 545 87.22 54.39 12.97
CA ASP A 545 87.04 55.85 12.94
C ASP A 545 86.55 56.30 14.32
N THR A 546 87.14 57.36 14.86
CA THR A 546 86.76 57.89 16.18
C THR A 546 85.28 58.23 16.26
N LYS A 547 84.64 58.61 15.14
CA LYS A 547 83.18 58.84 15.07
C LYS A 547 82.34 57.56 15.20
N ASP A 548 82.88 56.42 14.79
CA ASP A 548 82.20 55.13 14.89
C ASP A 548 82.51 54.44 16.24
N GLU A 549 83.59 54.83 16.92
CA GLU A 549 84.02 54.28 18.21
C GLU A 549 82.99 54.52 19.33
N GLU A 550 82.36 55.71 19.34
CA GLU A 550 81.24 56.01 20.25
C GLU A 550 80.05 55.05 20.05
N GLU A 551 79.70 54.74 18.80
CA GLU A 551 78.61 53.83 18.49
C GLU A 551 78.97 52.38 18.86
N PHE A 552 80.23 51.95 18.66
CA PHE A 552 80.69 50.64 19.14
C PHE A 552 80.69 50.52 20.66
N ASN A 553 81.02 51.59 21.38
CA ASN A 553 80.89 51.63 22.83
C ASN A 553 79.42 51.55 23.26
N ALA A 554 78.51 52.20 22.54
CA ALA A 554 77.07 52.09 22.76
C ALA A 554 76.55 50.66 22.50
N ILE A 555 76.99 50.01 21.41
CA ILE A 555 76.71 48.60 21.11
C ILE A 555 77.19 47.70 22.26
N THR A 556 78.45 47.87 22.66
CA THR A 556 79.09 47.05 23.70
C THR A 556 78.36 47.22 25.03
N ARG A 557 78.08 48.46 25.45
CA ARG A 557 77.32 48.75 26.66
C ARG A 557 75.96 48.08 26.63
N SER A 558 75.23 48.21 25.52
CA SER A 558 73.88 47.67 25.41
C SER A 558 73.83 46.14 25.41
N ILE A 559 74.82 45.48 24.81
CA ILE A 559 75.01 44.02 24.90
C ILE A 559 75.28 43.60 26.33
N TYR A 560 76.17 44.31 27.05
CA TYR A 560 76.49 43.98 28.44
C TYR A 560 75.32 44.20 29.40
N THR A 561 74.52 45.23 29.16
CA THR A 561 73.31 45.51 29.96
C THR A 561 72.10 44.70 29.51
N CYS A 562 72.22 43.88 28.45
CA CYS A 562 71.12 43.14 27.82
C CYS A 562 69.89 44.04 27.53
N ASN A 563 70.12 45.30 27.14
CA ASN A 563 69.04 46.28 27.07
C ASN A 563 67.98 45.88 26.02
N PHE A 564 68.44 45.47 24.83
CA PHE A 564 67.53 45.08 23.75
C PHE A 564 66.91 43.70 23.95
N GLU A 565 67.61 42.74 24.55
CA GLU A 565 67.01 41.46 24.91
C GLU A 565 65.93 41.65 25.99
N GLY A 566 66.16 42.58 26.93
CA GLY A 566 65.16 42.99 27.92
C GLY A 566 63.92 43.59 27.28
N GLU A 567 64.09 44.54 26.36
CA GLU A 567 62.97 45.16 25.63
C GLU A 567 62.23 44.17 24.72
N LEU A 568 62.93 43.34 23.94
CA LEU A 568 62.32 42.30 23.11
C LEU A 568 61.55 41.29 23.98
N SER A 569 62.10 40.91 25.13
CA SER A 569 61.39 40.04 26.10
C SER A 569 60.16 40.72 26.70
N ARG A 570 60.23 42.03 26.96
CA ARG A 570 59.08 42.82 27.44
C ARG A 570 57.97 42.85 26.39
N ILE A 571 58.30 43.23 25.15
CA ILE A 571 57.36 43.26 24.03
C ILE A 571 56.73 41.87 23.86
N ARG A 572 57.55 40.81 23.79
CA ARG A 572 57.07 39.42 23.67
C ARG A 572 56.04 39.05 24.74
N ARG A 573 56.31 39.35 26.02
CA ARG A 573 55.37 39.03 27.11
C ARG A 573 54.04 39.78 26.98
N ILE A 574 54.08 41.05 26.54
CA ILE A 574 52.87 41.83 26.32
C ILE A 574 52.10 41.27 25.12
N THR A 575 52.78 40.97 24.01
CA THR A 575 52.18 40.28 22.85
C THR A 575 51.53 38.95 23.26
N GLU A 576 52.20 38.11 24.06
CA GLU A 576 51.63 36.85 24.57
C GLU A 576 50.40 37.08 25.45
N LYS A 577 50.42 38.13 26.28
CA LYS A 577 49.27 38.53 27.10
C LYS A 577 48.10 38.94 26.20
N ILE A 578 48.30 39.84 25.24
CA ILE A 578 47.25 40.30 24.31
C ILE A 578 46.69 39.11 23.52
N THR A 579 47.54 38.23 22.97
CA THR A 579 47.10 37.03 22.24
C THR A 579 46.17 36.15 23.08
N ASN A 580 46.54 35.86 24.33
CA ASN A 580 45.71 35.05 25.22
C ASN A 580 44.38 35.75 25.57
N GLU A 581 44.40 37.06 25.78
CA GLU A 581 43.19 37.84 26.08
C GLU A 581 42.26 37.93 24.85
N VAL A 582 42.80 38.08 23.64
CA VAL A 582 42.05 38.06 22.37
C VAL A 582 41.43 36.67 22.12
N HIS A 583 42.17 35.58 22.36
CA HIS A 583 41.61 34.23 22.29
C HIS A 583 40.47 34.04 23.29
N SER A 584 40.64 34.48 24.54
CA SER A 584 39.58 34.41 25.54
C SER A 584 38.34 35.23 25.13
N ASN A 585 38.54 36.40 24.54
CA ASN A 585 37.48 37.23 23.97
C ASN A 585 36.70 36.48 22.87
N ILE A 586 37.39 35.85 21.92
CA ILE A 586 36.78 35.07 20.85
C ILE A 586 35.93 33.93 21.43
N GLU A 587 36.48 33.16 22.38
CA GLU A 587 35.75 32.06 23.02
C GLU A 587 34.51 32.54 23.79
N ASN A 588 34.64 33.65 24.53
CA ASN A 588 33.52 34.23 25.28
C ASN A 588 32.41 34.70 24.35
N ILE A 589 32.75 35.33 23.22
CA ILE A 589 31.79 35.82 22.23
C ILE A 589 31.11 34.68 21.48
N GLN A 590 31.87 33.68 21.02
CA GLN A 590 31.31 32.52 20.33
C GLN A 590 30.37 31.71 21.25
N GLY A 591 30.70 31.65 22.55
CA GLY A 591 29.86 30.99 23.54
C GLY A 591 28.76 31.86 24.14
N LEU A 592 28.66 33.15 23.77
CA LEU A 592 27.80 34.16 24.43
C LEU A 592 27.93 34.12 25.97
N ARG A 593 29.15 33.90 26.49
CA ARG A 593 29.47 33.71 27.92
C ARG A 593 29.64 35.06 28.63
N GLU A 594 29.70 35.04 29.97
CA GLU A 594 29.71 36.19 30.89
C GLU A 594 30.22 37.53 30.31
N ALA A 595 29.30 38.49 30.23
CA ALA A 595 29.50 39.80 29.62
C ALA A 595 30.53 40.72 30.32
N SER A 596 30.96 40.41 31.54
CA SER A 596 31.92 41.24 32.27
C SER A 596 33.37 41.03 31.83
N LYS A 597 33.64 40.08 30.93
CA LYS A 597 35.01 39.66 30.58
C LYS A 597 35.46 40.03 29.17
N VAL A 598 34.61 40.69 28.36
CA VAL A 598 34.99 41.05 26.99
C VAL A 598 35.60 42.45 26.95
N ILE A 599 36.87 42.52 26.55
CA ILE A 599 37.62 43.76 26.38
C ILE A 599 37.35 44.31 24.96
N SER A 600 37.29 45.64 24.80
CA SER A 600 37.13 46.23 23.46
C SER A 600 38.36 45.96 22.59
N ILE A 601 38.14 45.63 21.31
CA ILE A 601 39.25 45.41 20.38
C ILE A 601 40.10 46.65 20.17
N ASP A 602 39.52 47.85 20.27
CA ASP A 602 40.27 49.09 20.08
C ASP A 602 41.32 49.25 21.20
N VAL A 603 41.06 48.74 22.41
CA VAL A 603 42.05 48.69 23.51
C VAL A 603 43.23 47.78 23.14
N PHE A 604 42.96 46.60 22.58
CA PHE A 604 44.03 45.71 22.14
C PHE A 604 44.81 46.27 20.94
N GLU A 605 44.15 46.94 20.00
CA GLU A 605 44.79 47.58 18.86
C GLU A 605 45.69 48.76 19.30
N GLU A 606 45.27 49.54 20.31
CA GLU A 606 46.08 50.59 20.91
C GLU A 606 47.33 50.02 21.63
N GLU A 607 47.16 48.98 22.46
CA GLU A 607 48.29 48.30 23.12
C GLU A 607 49.24 47.68 22.08
N TYR A 608 48.70 47.01 21.06
CA TYR A 608 49.46 46.47 19.93
C TYR A 608 50.28 47.54 19.21
N GLN A 609 49.69 48.69 18.89
CA GLN A 609 50.36 49.72 18.10
C GLN A 609 51.52 50.35 18.89
N GLN A 610 51.38 50.51 20.20
CA GLN A 610 52.44 51.01 21.06
C GLN A 610 53.66 50.06 21.07
N ASP A 611 53.41 48.75 21.17
CA ASP A 611 54.46 47.74 21.16
C ASP A 611 55.09 47.56 19.78
N PHE A 612 54.29 47.62 18.71
CA PHE A 612 54.78 47.61 17.34
C PHE A 612 55.75 48.78 17.06
N ASN A 613 55.39 49.99 17.51
CA ASN A 613 56.27 51.16 17.38
C ASN A 613 57.59 50.97 18.15
N SER A 614 57.53 50.39 19.35
CA SER A 614 58.72 50.08 20.15
C SER A 614 59.62 49.06 19.44
N LEU A 615 59.02 48.05 18.81
CA LEU A 615 59.74 47.03 18.03
C LEU A 615 60.41 47.61 16.79
N GLU A 616 59.74 48.51 16.06
CA GLU A 616 60.34 49.21 14.92
C GLU A 616 61.56 50.04 15.33
N GLU A 617 61.51 50.74 16.46
CA GLU A 617 62.65 51.49 16.98
C GLU A 617 63.84 50.57 17.28
N ILE A 618 63.59 49.45 17.95
CA ILE A 618 64.61 48.43 18.24
C ILE A 618 65.20 47.87 16.95
N LYS A 619 64.36 47.48 15.99
CA LYS A 619 64.76 46.94 14.68
C LYS A 619 65.63 47.93 13.90
N ASN A 620 65.27 49.22 13.92
CA ASN A 620 66.06 50.27 13.27
C ASN A 620 67.44 50.43 13.91
N GLN A 621 67.54 50.36 15.25
CA GLN A 621 68.82 50.41 15.96
C GLN A 621 69.66 49.16 15.68
N ILE A 622 69.08 47.96 15.74
CA ILE A 622 69.75 46.70 15.41
C ILE A 622 70.29 46.75 13.97
N SER A 623 69.49 47.26 13.03
CA SER A 623 69.89 47.41 11.63
C SER A 623 71.06 48.37 11.45
N LYS A 624 71.04 49.52 12.15
CA LYS A 624 72.15 50.49 12.18
C LYS A 624 73.43 49.84 12.70
N TRP A 625 73.34 49.09 13.80
CA TRP A 625 74.47 48.38 14.40
C TRP A 625 75.02 47.28 13.50
N ARG A 626 74.13 46.49 12.90
CA ARG A 626 74.49 45.45 11.93
C ARG A 626 75.22 46.04 10.74
N ALA A 627 74.75 47.17 10.20
CA ALA A 627 75.37 47.86 9.07
C ALA A 627 76.76 48.39 9.43
N LEU A 628 76.91 48.99 10.62
CA LEU A 628 78.18 49.48 11.14
C LEU A 628 79.19 48.35 11.32
N GLN A 629 78.80 47.25 11.99
CA GLN A 629 79.65 46.08 12.14
C GLN A 629 80.04 45.48 10.79
N LEU A 630 79.11 45.44 9.83
CA LEU A 630 79.36 44.90 8.49
C LEU A 630 80.34 45.79 7.69
N LYS A 631 80.30 47.12 7.86
CA LYS A 631 81.27 48.07 7.29
C LYS A 631 82.70 47.67 7.69
N TYR A 632 82.93 47.45 8.98
CA TYR A 632 84.26 47.09 9.50
C TYR A 632 84.67 45.66 9.19
N TYR A 633 83.72 44.71 9.25
CA TYR A 633 83.98 43.34 8.82
C TYR A 633 84.41 43.28 7.34
N LYS A 634 83.76 44.07 6.46
CA LYS A 634 84.16 44.21 5.05
C LYS A 634 85.51 44.92 4.89
N LYS A 635 85.79 45.99 5.66
CA LYS A 635 87.08 46.71 5.66
C LYS A 635 88.22 45.74 5.97
N TRP A 636 88.07 44.92 7.01
CA TRP A 636 89.03 43.90 7.37
C TRP A 636 89.24 42.85 6.26
N LYS A 637 88.14 42.33 5.69
CA LYS A 637 88.22 41.37 4.59
C LYS A 637 89.00 41.95 3.40
N LYS A 638 88.83 43.24 3.10
CA LYS A 638 89.56 43.97 2.04
C LYS A 638 91.02 44.24 2.38
N GLN A 639 91.36 44.53 3.63
CA GLN A 639 92.75 44.75 4.09
C GLN A 639 93.61 43.47 4.10
N GLY A 640 93.05 42.35 3.65
CA GLY A 640 93.74 41.09 3.49
C GLY A 640 93.45 40.13 4.64
N GLY A 641 92.17 39.90 4.96
CA GLY A 641 91.69 38.90 5.92
C GLY A 641 92.04 37.43 5.59
N SER A 642 92.93 37.20 4.64
CA SER A 642 93.73 35.98 4.64
C SER A 642 94.98 36.30 5.45
N ILE A 643 95.14 35.65 6.61
CA ILE A 643 96.43 35.59 7.31
C ILE A 643 97.55 35.34 6.29
N SER A 644 97.29 34.58 5.21
CA SER A 644 98.25 34.35 4.13
C SER A 644 98.70 35.62 3.37
N ASN A 645 97.88 36.67 3.21
CA ASN A 645 98.32 37.93 2.55
C ASN A 645 99.15 38.83 3.48
N GLN A 646 98.86 38.86 4.79
CA GLN A 646 99.73 39.53 5.75
C GLN A 646 101.04 38.75 5.96
N PHE A 647 100.97 37.41 6.01
CA PHE A 647 102.15 36.53 6.03
C PHE A 647 102.99 36.68 4.76
N MET A 648 102.36 36.81 3.58
CA MET A 648 103.06 37.07 2.31
C MET A 648 103.67 38.47 2.24
N LYS A 649 103.08 39.49 2.86
CA LYS A 649 103.72 40.81 3.01
C LYS A 649 104.92 40.78 3.97
N ILE A 650 104.87 39.97 5.03
CA ILE A 650 106.01 39.76 5.94
C ILE A 650 107.12 38.95 5.24
N LEU A 651 106.78 37.93 4.45
CA LEU A 651 107.75 37.15 3.66
C LEU A 651 108.39 37.98 2.54
N LYS A 652 107.66 38.90 1.91
CA LYS A 652 108.22 39.81 0.89
C LYS A 652 109.11 40.92 1.45
N LYS A 653 109.10 41.20 2.77
CA LYS A 653 110.05 42.13 3.42
C LYS A 653 111.35 41.45 3.88
N LYS A 654 111.51 40.14 3.67
CA LYS A 654 112.72 39.37 4.01
C LYS A 654 113.52 38.85 2.79
N LYS A 655 113.20 39.32 1.59
CA LYS A 655 114.11 39.34 0.42
C LYS A 655 114.39 40.78 0.09
#